data_AF-A0A1C7NEM7-F1
#
_entry.id   AF-A0A1C7NEM7-F1
#
_cell.length_a   1.000
_cell.length_b   1.000
_cell.length_c   1.000
_cell.angle_alpha   90.00
_cell.angle_beta   90.00
_cell.angle_gamma   90.00
#
_symmetry.space_group_name_H-M   'P 1'
#
loop_
_entity.id
_entity.type
_entity.pdbx_description
1 polymer ?
#
loop_
_entity_poly.entity_id
_entity_poly.type
_entity_poly.pdbx_seq_one_letter_code
_entity_poly.pdbx_strand_id
1 'polypeptide(L)'
;MPRVERKGRANKKRGKKGGKKEEVEDKQQNESVNIQPEPMEVESSSSGVVFNDQHFQSAHYGEVDEEMLGYFKGVEKTLDDPPFETGEDQRLFVENVYSEVDGNEFRLSTNYSCSLILEKLLKVSDGFQLRVFMDKMSGKTVELFAHRFASHVYQTLLTLAADVVEREQTEGVTDKGAEGEGELLSMEKLILGVCEEIKPHIGGLISQQFASHDIRILLFVLAGKRIDETGDIKGKLRSKKSTQYKRENNDTFTKANVRLSPIRKVPDSFKAMFRTLTTELAINMSETEVRTLSVHKVANPVLQLLIEMQENDKEGIKAKNILIDRILWGIVTDIDSEEQNRDRDSWFETMIRDPVGSHLLEVISKHAPDAVYKKIFKTYLTNKLEKFSLHPIANFVVQHMITHVRKSKQLSQMIKELGGSFDKLIKNGKYGVIRSLVDASVKLESSQKQIVESLASALHFNTDDKREFINCCMRMWTAEQWNQASEHERLDLYKIHLQGSLIVQGIMKMEPEANAIVTNSFLSQKPDTIHRWCFSPAGSRAFEAVVASPHVNAKMKKKIMRDLSGKYAALAKDKFGSHILEKCWLSADIESKEKIAAELVKHEHELASHYLGKNALWTCKIDQYKRRHDDWVEREKGAERKREMFKDILGEALVEKKRKLA
;
A
#
# COMPACT_ATOMS: atom_id res chain seq x y z
N MET A 1 -13.82 38.28 -40.70
CA MET A 1 -12.51 38.27 -41.39
C MET A 1 -11.81 36.95 -41.11
N PRO A 2 -11.08 36.38 -42.08
CA PRO A 2 -10.94 34.93 -42.24
C PRO A 2 -9.92 34.28 -41.29
N ARG A 3 -10.19 32.98 -41.05
CA ARG A 3 -9.41 31.99 -40.28
C ARG A 3 -7.99 31.87 -40.83
N VAL A 4 -6.99 32.02 -39.96
CA VAL A 4 -5.60 31.63 -40.24
C VAL A 4 -5.15 30.62 -39.18
N GLU A 5 -4.67 29.48 -39.66
CA GLU A 5 -4.25 28.31 -38.91
C GLU A 5 -3.02 28.59 -38.02
N ARG A 6 -3.07 28.09 -36.77
CA ARG A 6 -1.96 28.12 -35.83
C ARG A 6 -1.02 26.93 -36.08
N LYS A 7 0.16 27.19 -36.64
CA LYS A 7 1.31 26.26 -36.60
C LYS A 7 1.86 26.16 -35.17
N GLY A 8 2.05 24.92 -34.71
CA GLY A 8 2.56 24.58 -33.38
C GLY A 8 4.00 25.04 -33.14
N ARG A 9 4.25 25.60 -31.96
CA ARG A 9 5.58 25.96 -31.45
C ARG A 9 6.25 24.74 -30.82
N ALA A 10 7.47 24.46 -31.29
CA ALA A 10 8.39 23.49 -30.70
C ALA A 10 8.81 23.90 -29.27
N ASN A 11 8.76 22.93 -28.35
CA ASN A 11 9.22 23.08 -26.98
C ASN A 11 10.75 23.01 -26.91
N LYS A 12 11.39 24.13 -26.52
CA LYS A 12 12.80 24.22 -26.15
C LYS A 12 13.06 23.42 -24.87
N LYS A 13 13.87 22.36 -24.93
CA LYS A 13 14.55 21.80 -23.76
C LYS A 13 15.82 22.62 -23.47
N ARG A 14 15.89 23.18 -22.26
CA ARG A 14 17.07 23.87 -21.70
C ARG A 14 18.17 22.86 -21.36
N GLY A 15 19.40 23.25 -21.67
CA GLY A 15 20.62 22.44 -21.67
C GLY A 15 21.13 21.94 -20.32
N LYS A 16 21.97 20.90 -20.43
CA LYS A 16 22.90 20.43 -19.40
C LYS A 16 24.32 20.59 -19.96
N LYS A 17 25.20 21.19 -19.16
CA LYS A 17 26.56 21.61 -19.50
C LYS A 17 27.44 20.44 -19.97
N GLY A 18 28.36 20.75 -20.88
CA GLY A 18 29.23 19.82 -21.56
C GLY A 18 30.43 19.36 -20.73
N GLY A 19 30.99 18.24 -21.19
CA GLY A 19 32.33 17.75 -20.92
C GLY A 19 32.83 17.10 -22.22
N LYS A 20 33.87 17.69 -22.81
CA LYS A 20 34.50 17.31 -24.08
C LYS A 20 35.07 15.89 -24.03
N LYS A 21 34.89 15.12 -25.11
CA LYS A 21 35.87 14.17 -25.65
C LYS A 21 35.74 14.12 -27.18
N GLU A 22 36.89 13.99 -27.82
CA GLU A 22 37.21 14.25 -29.23
C GLU A 22 36.47 13.31 -30.22
N GLU A 23 36.09 13.87 -31.37
CA GLU A 23 35.64 13.15 -32.55
C GLU A 23 36.85 12.67 -33.35
N VAL A 24 36.91 11.38 -33.64
CA VAL A 24 37.61 10.84 -34.81
C VAL A 24 36.52 10.31 -35.73
N GLU A 25 36.39 10.93 -36.90
CA GLU A 25 35.54 10.43 -37.99
C GLU A 25 36.13 9.13 -38.52
N ASP A 26 35.33 8.08 -38.58
CA ASP A 26 35.52 7.05 -39.60
C ASP A 26 34.18 6.66 -40.22
N LYS A 27 34.15 6.68 -41.55
CA LYS A 27 33.00 6.37 -42.39
C LYS A 27 33.09 4.89 -42.75
N GLN A 28 32.11 4.07 -42.36
CA GLN A 28 31.82 2.84 -43.10
C GLN A 28 30.39 2.33 -42.88
N GLN A 29 29.64 2.38 -43.99
CA GLN A 29 28.58 1.49 -44.51
C GLN A 29 27.58 0.83 -43.53
N ASN A 30 26.31 1.21 -43.73
CA ASN A 30 25.12 0.49 -43.27
C ASN A 30 25.04 -0.90 -43.94
N GLU A 31 25.21 -1.96 -43.15
CA GLU A 31 24.59 -3.26 -43.39
C GLU A 31 23.69 -3.59 -42.20
N SER A 32 22.39 -3.79 -42.48
CA SER A 32 21.38 -4.19 -41.51
C SER A 32 21.57 -5.66 -41.15
N VAL A 33 22.29 -5.94 -40.07
CA VAL A 33 22.39 -7.27 -39.47
C VAL A 33 21.26 -7.47 -38.46
N ASN A 34 20.45 -8.50 -38.70
CA ASN A 34 19.41 -9.00 -37.82
C ASN A 34 20.06 -9.64 -36.57
N ILE A 35 20.12 -8.91 -35.46
CA ILE A 35 20.65 -9.43 -34.19
C ILE A 35 19.48 -9.97 -33.36
N GLN A 36 19.35 -11.29 -33.30
CA GLN A 36 18.64 -11.95 -32.19
C GLN A 36 19.37 -11.56 -30.88
N PRO A 37 18.67 -11.17 -29.80
CA PRO A 37 19.35 -10.92 -28.54
C PRO A 37 19.88 -12.25 -28.00
N GLU A 38 21.20 -12.38 -27.86
CA GLU A 38 21.79 -13.45 -27.08
C GLU A 38 21.24 -13.44 -25.64
N PRO A 39 21.11 -14.60 -24.99
CA PRO A 39 20.67 -14.68 -23.61
C PRO A 39 21.66 -13.91 -22.73
N MET A 40 21.20 -12.79 -22.16
CA MET A 40 21.90 -12.09 -21.09
C MET A 40 22.22 -13.09 -19.98
N GLU A 41 23.50 -13.34 -19.74
CA GLU A 41 23.99 -13.93 -18.51
C GLU A 41 23.52 -13.05 -17.35
N VAL A 42 22.51 -13.53 -16.63
CA VAL A 42 22.14 -12.97 -15.35
C VAL A 42 23.22 -13.46 -14.39
N GLU A 43 24.14 -12.58 -14.01
CA GLU A 43 25.08 -12.85 -12.93
C GLU A 43 24.30 -13.38 -11.72
N SER A 44 24.43 -14.68 -11.47
CA SER A 44 23.99 -15.31 -10.24
C SER A 44 24.86 -14.74 -9.14
N SER A 45 24.40 -13.70 -8.46
CA SER A 45 25.01 -13.28 -7.20
C SER A 45 24.81 -14.43 -6.21
N SER A 46 25.76 -15.36 -6.20
CA SER A 46 25.83 -16.51 -5.30
C SER A 46 26.16 -16.00 -3.90
N SER A 47 25.17 -15.45 -3.21
CA SER A 47 25.14 -15.50 -1.76
C SER A 47 24.64 -16.89 -1.40
N GLY A 48 25.52 -17.88 -1.55
CA GLY A 48 25.23 -19.26 -1.23
C GLY A 48 24.87 -19.39 0.24
N VAL A 49 23.64 -19.80 0.51
CA VAL A 49 23.23 -20.32 1.81
C VAL A 49 22.33 -21.54 1.59
N VAL A 50 22.92 -22.71 1.86
CA VAL A 50 22.33 -23.94 2.42
C VAL A 50 20.88 -24.27 2.02
N PHE A 51 20.61 -24.48 0.73
CA PHE A 51 19.51 -25.36 0.29
C PHE A 51 20.11 -26.39 -0.65
N ASN A 52 21.03 -27.20 -0.12
CA ASN A 52 22.00 -27.95 -0.92
C ASN A 52 21.45 -29.25 -1.55
N ASP A 53 20.15 -29.56 -1.44
CA ASP A 53 19.58 -30.80 -1.99
C ASP A 53 18.35 -30.61 -2.90
N GLN A 54 17.85 -29.38 -3.09
CA GLN A 54 16.72 -29.12 -4.00
C GLN A 54 17.18 -28.27 -5.18
N HIS A 55 17.89 -28.90 -6.12
CA HIS A 55 18.09 -28.33 -7.45
C HIS A 55 16.76 -28.35 -8.21
N PHE A 56 16.04 -27.23 -8.17
CA PHE A 56 14.94 -26.97 -9.10
C PHE A 56 15.54 -26.72 -10.49
N GLN A 57 15.85 -27.81 -11.21
CA GLN A 57 16.33 -27.75 -12.59
C GLN A 57 15.31 -27.01 -13.47
N SER A 58 15.79 -26.26 -14.46
CA SER A 58 14.93 -25.70 -15.49
C SER A 58 14.32 -26.85 -16.28
N ALA A 59 13.07 -27.20 -15.97
CA ALA A 59 12.38 -28.23 -16.71
C ALA A 59 12.27 -27.83 -18.18
N HIS A 60 12.61 -28.78 -19.05
CA HIS A 60 12.56 -28.63 -20.50
C HIS A 60 11.57 -29.66 -21.04
N TYR A 61 10.48 -29.19 -21.64
CA TYR A 61 9.39 -30.04 -22.12
C TYR A 61 9.40 -30.21 -23.63
N GLY A 62 10.49 -29.85 -24.29
CA GLY A 62 10.62 -29.86 -25.75
C GLY A 62 10.56 -28.45 -26.34
N GLU A 63 11.14 -28.29 -27.52
CA GLU A 63 11.10 -27.04 -28.27
C GLU A 63 9.75 -26.85 -28.95
N VAL A 64 9.36 -25.61 -29.22
CA VAL A 64 8.20 -25.27 -30.05
C VAL A 64 8.71 -25.07 -31.47
N ASP A 65 8.21 -25.84 -32.42
CA ASP A 65 8.60 -25.72 -33.83
C ASP A 65 8.14 -24.39 -34.43
N GLU A 66 8.73 -24.03 -35.58
CA GLU A 66 8.47 -22.73 -36.22
C GLU A 66 7.02 -22.57 -36.69
N GLU A 67 6.36 -23.65 -37.06
CA GLU A 67 4.97 -23.65 -37.52
C GLU A 67 4.02 -23.33 -36.36
N MET A 68 4.15 -24.05 -35.25
CA MET A 68 3.39 -23.81 -34.03
C MET A 68 3.67 -22.41 -33.46
N LEU A 69 4.94 -21.97 -33.46
CA LEU A 69 5.29 -20.63 -33.04
C LEU A 69 4.66 -19.56 -33.96
N GLY A 70 4.63 -19.81 -35.27
CA GLY A 70 3.97 -18.97 -36.26
C GLY A 70 2.47 -18.86 -36.01
N TYR A 71 1.81 -19.98 -35.72
CA TYR A 71 0.40 -20.03 -35.34
C TYR A 71 0.11 -19.18 -34.11
N PHE A 72 0.83 -19.39 -33.00
CA PHE A 72 0.58 -18.64 -31.77
C PHE A 72 0.88 -17.14 -31.91
N LYS A 73 1.85 -16.73 -32.74
CA LYS A 73 2.03 -15.31 -33.08
C LYS A 73 0.84 -14.73 -33.84
N GLY A 74 0.15 -15.53 -34.66
CA GLY A 74 -1.13 -15.16 -35.27
C GLY A 74 -2.24 -15.01 -34.23
N VAL A 75 -2.30 -15.93 -33.27
CA VAL A 75 -3.22 -15.85 -32.11
C VAL A 75 -2.98 -14.56 -31.32
N GLU A 76 -1.72 -14.22 -31.03
CA GLU A 76 -1.37 -13.01 -30.30
C GLU A 76 -1.89 -11.74 -30.97
N LYS A 77 -1.69 -11.61 -32.29
CA LYS A 77 -2.18 -10.47 -33.06
C LYS A 77 -3.71 -10.36 -32.98
N THR A 78 -4.39 -11.50 -33.05
CA THR A 78 -5.86 -11.56 -32.96
C THR A 78 -6.34 -11.19 -31.55
N LEU A 79 -5.60 -11.56 -30.50
CA LEU A 79 -5.91 -11.14 -29.13
C LEU A 79 -5.60 -9.66 -28.89
N ASP A 80 -4.56 -9.09 -29.50
CA ASP A 80 -4.21 -7.68 -29.32
C ASP A 80 -5.14 -6.72 -30.09
N ASP A 81 -5.67 -7.16 -31.24
CA ASP A 81 -6.66 -6.44 -32.03
C ASP A 81 -7.83 -7.37 -32.38
N PRO A 82 -8.77 -7.59 -31.43
CA PRO A 82 -9.85 -8.57 -31.57
C PRO A 82 -10.82 -8.16 -32.69
N PRO A 83 -10.91 -8.93 -33.80
CA PRO A 83 -11.82 -8.62 -34.91
C PRO A 83 -13.24 -9.15 -34.66
N PHE A 84 -13.56 -9.60 -33.45
CA PHE A 84 -14.81 -10.30 -33.14
C PHE A 84 -15.98 -9.34 -33.05
N GLU A 85 -17.04 -9.62 -33.80
CA GLU A 85 -18.30 -8.86 -33.75
C GLU A 85 -19.15 -9.26 -32.55
N THR A 86 -19.05 -10.52 -32.12
CA THR A 86 -19.81 -11.07 -31.01
C THR A 86 -18.94 -11.82 -29.99
N GLY A 87 -19.48 -12.01 -28.79
CA GLY A 87 -18.84 -12.86 -27.77
C GLY A 87 -18.86 -14.35 -28.12
N GLU A 88 -19.70 -14.80 -29.05
CA GLU A 88 -19.70 -16.18 -29.56
C GLU A 88 -18.52 -16.43 -30.49
N ASP A 89 -18.22 -15.48 -31.40
CA ASP A 89 -17.06 -15.57 -32.28
C ASP A 89 -15.76 -15.63 -31.49
N GLN A 90 -15.68 -14.83 -30.42
CA GLN A 90 -14.55 -14.87 -29.49
C GLN A 90 -14.45 -16.23 -28.79
N ARG A 91 -15.56 -16.80 -28.31
CA ARG A 91 -15.56 -18.12 -27.67
C ARG A 91 -15.08 -19.21 -28.63
N LEU A 92 -15.60 -19.25 -29.85
CA LEU A 92 -15.20 -20.23 -30.87
C LEU A 92 -13.71 -20.11 -31.23
N PHE A 93 -13.20 -18.88 -31.36
CA PHE A 93 -11.78 -18.64 -31.55
C PHE A 93 -10.95 -19.22 -30.40
N VAL A 94 -11.33 -18.92 -29.15
CA VAL A 94 -10.62 -19.41 -27.97
C VAL A 94 -10.66 -20.95 -27.90
N GLU A 95 -11.80 -21.58 -28.18
CA GLU A 95 -11.94 -23.04 -28.25
C GLU A 95 -10.99 -23.67 -29.28
N ASN A 96 -10.94 -23.12 -30.50
CA ASN A 96 -10.01 -23.59 -31.55
C ASN A 96 -8.54 -23.43 -31.12
N VAL A 97 -8.19 -22.34 -30.44
CA VAL A 97 -6.84 -22.17 -29.91
C VAL A 97 -6.54 -23.23 -28.85
N TYR A 98 -7.49 -23.57 -27.98
CA TYR A 98 -7.31 -24.61 -26.99
C TYR A 98 -7.11 -26.01 -27.59
N SER A 99 -7.66 -26.30 -28.78
CA SER A 99 -7.36 -27.54 -29.51
C SER A 99 -5.87 -27.66 -29.88
N GLU A 100 -5.19 -26.55 -30.17
CA GLU A 100 -3.74 -26.52 -30.45
C GLU A 100 -2.88 -26.50 -29.17
N VAL A 101 -3.46 -26.04 -28.06
CA VAL A 101 -2.81 -26.07 -26.74
C VAL A 101 -2.83 -27.47 -26.14
N ASP A 102 -3.85 -28.28 -26.43
CA ASP A 102 -4.00 -29.63 -25.90
C ASP A 102 -2.77 -30.50 -26.23
N GLY A 103 -2.14 -31.04 -25.18
CA GLY A 103 -0.92 -31.84 -25.29
C GLY A 103 0.37 -31.02 -25.46
N ASN A 104 0.28 -29.69 -25.56
CA ASN A 104 1.42 -28.77 -25.68
C ASN A 104 1.55 -27.78 -24.51
N GLU A 105 0.76 -27.93 -23.46
CA GLU A 105 0.63 -26.98 -22.34
C GLU A 105 2.00 -26.66 -21.72
N PHE A 106 2.81 -27.68 -21.46
CA PHE A 106 4.14 -27.53 -20.87
C PHE A 106 5.14 -26.88 -21.84
N ARG A 107 5.16 -27.31 -23.12
CA ARG A 107 6.03 -26.75 -24.17
C ARG A 107 5.76 -25.26 -24.36
N LEU A 108 4.49 -24.90 -24.48
CA LEU A 108 4.05 -23.52 -24.66
C LEU A 108 4.32 -22.67 -23.42
N SER A 109 4.06 -23.19 -22.22
CA SER A 109 4.30 -22.47 -20.96
C SER A 109 5.79 -22.24 -20.67
N THR A 110 6.67 -23.11 -21.17
CA THR A 110 8.13 -22.99 -21.00
C THR A 110 8.85 -22.30 -22.15
N ASN A 111 8.13 -21.89 -23.20
CA ASN A 111 8.66 -21.06 -24.28
C ASN A 111 8.47 -19.56 -23.97
N TYR A 112 9.49 -18.74 -24.26
CA TYR A 112 9.42 -17.29 -24.00
C TYR A 112 8.24 -16.60 -24.69
N SER A 113 8.08 -16.81 -26.00
CA SER A 113 7.02 -16.13 -26.76
C SER A 113 5.66 -16.72 -26.42
N CYS A 114 5.52 -18.06 -26.45
CA CYS A 114 4.23 -18.69 -26.23
C CYS A 114 3.70 -18.49 -24.80
N SER A 115 4.56 -18.39 -23.78
CA SER A 115 4.11 -18.11 -22.40
C SER A 115 3.37 -16.77 -22.28
N LEU A 116 3.83 -15.73 -22.99
CA LEU A 116 3.19 -14.41 -22.98
C LEU A 116 1.82 -14.46 -23.68
N ILE A 117 1.74 -15.26 -24.74
CA ILE A 117 0.52 -15.48 -25.53
C ILE A 117 -0.49 -16.28 -24.71
N LEU A 118 -0.04 -17.32 -24.00
CA LEU A 118 -0.86 -18.06 -23.04
C LEU A 118 -1.40 -17.14 -21.93
N GLU A 119 -0.59 -16.23 -21.39
CA GLU A 119 -1.11 -15.26 -20.40
C GLU A 119 -2.24 -14.38 -20.97
N LYS A 120 -2.20 -14.03 -22.26
CA LYS A 120 -3.29 -13.29 -22.94
C LYS A 120 -4.50 -14.18 -23.17
N LEU A 121 -4.29 -15.40 -23.66
CA LEU A 121 -5.34 -16.39 -23.88
C LEU A 121 -6.12 -16.65 -22.58
N LEU A 122 -5.43 -16.94 -21.47
CA LEU A 122 -6.05 -17.21 -20.17
C LEU A 122 -6.99 -16.08 -19.72
N LYS A 123 -6.68 -14.82 -20.02
CA LYS A 123 -7.52 -13.67 -19.60
C LYS A 123 -8.85 -13.57 -20.34
N VAL A 124 -8.95 -14.16 -21.53
CA VAL A 124 -10.19 -14.22 -22.32
C VAL A 124 -10.90 -15.56 -22.20
N SER A 125 -10.28 -16.54 -21.53
CA SER A 125 -10.85 -17.86 -21.27
C SER A 125 -11.97 -17.84 -20.23
N ASP A 126 -12.91 -18.78 -20.39
CA ASP A 126 -13.98 -18.99 -19.41
C ASP A 126 -13.54 -19.89 -18.24
N GLY A 127 -14.46 -20.10 -17.28
CA GLY A 127 -14.18 -20.89 -16.08
C GLY A 127 -13.95 -22.38 -16.36
N PHE A 128 -14.52 -22.92 -17.44
CA PHE A 128 -14.31 -24.31 -17.83
C PHE A 128 -12.92 -24.50 -18.42
N GLN A 129 -12.54 -23.65 -19.38
CA GLN A 129 -11.22 -23.67 -20.03
C GLN A 129 -10.07 -23.45 -19.03
N LEU A 130 -10.25 -22.56 -18.06
CA LEU A 130 -9.27 -22.35 -16.98
C LEU A 130 -9.11 -23.61 -16.10
N ARG A 131 -10.20 -24.33 -15.81
CA ARG A 131 -10.15 -25.59 -15.05
C ARG A 131 -9.44 -26.68 -15.85
N VAL A 132 -9.77 -26.84 -17.14
CA VAL A 132 -9.10 -27.81 -18.03
C VAL A 132 -7.61 -27.53 -18.11
N PHE A 133 -7.22 -26.27 -18.35
CA PHE A 133 -5.81 -25.90 -18.44
C PHE A 133 -5.07 -26.15 -17.12
N MET A 134 -5.67 -25.85 -15.96
CA MET A 134 -5.06 -26.14 -14.66
C MET A 134 -4.93 -27.65 -14.42
N ASP A 135 -5.94 -28.44 -14.79
CA ASP A 135 -5.90 -29.90 -14.70
C ASP A 135 -4.75 -30.49 -15.52
N LYS A 136 -4.60 -30.07 -16.78
CA LYS A 136 -3.50 -30.48 -17.68
C LYS A 136 -2.11 -30.09 -17.17
N MET A 137 -2.02 -29.02 -16.38
CA MET A 137 -0.77 -28.55 -15.80
C MET A 137 -0.39 -29.29 -14.50
N SER A 138 -1.26 -30.18 -14.00
CA SER A 138 -1.04 -30.95 -12.77
C SER A 138 0.11 -31.94 -12.89
N GLY A 139 0.71 -32.30 -11.76
CA GLY A 139 1.84 -33.22 -11.65
C GLY A 139 3.20 -32.61 -12.00
N LYS A 140 3.24 -31.33 -12.38
CA LYS A 140 4.45 -30.56 -12.74
C LYS A 140 4.54 -29.19 -12.09
N THR A 141 3.76 -28.96 -11.03
CA THR A 141 3.64 -27.62 -10.40
C THR A 141 4.98 -27.10 -9.91
N VAL A 142 5.79 -27.94 -9.25
CA VAL A 142 7.08 -27.56 -8.66
C VAL A 142 8.05 -27.07 -9.74
N GLU A 143 8.18 -27.82 -10.85
CA GLU A 143 9.04 -27.43 -11.97
C GLU A 143 8.57 -26.14 -12.64
N LEU A 144 7.25 -25.98 -12.83
CA LEU A 144 6.67 -24.85 -13.55
C LEU A 144 6.73 -23.56 -12.72
N PHE A 145 6.51 -23.63 -11.40
CA PHE A 145 6.73 -22.50 -10.48
C PHE A 145 8.20 -22.04 -10.50
N ALA A 146 9.14 -22.98 -10.57
CA ALA A 146 10.56 -22.66 -10.60
C ALA A 146 11.04 -22.15 -11.98
N HIS A 147 10.23 -22.24 -13.03
CA HIS A 147 10.63 -21.89 -14.39
C HIS A 147 10.42 -20.39 -14.70
N ARG A 148 11.40 -19.77 -15.37
CA ARG A 148 11.45 -18.32 -15.65
C ARG A 148 10.29 -17.76 -16.48
N PHE A 149 9.60 -18.60 -17.26
CA PHE A 149 8.47 -18.23 -18.11
C PHE A 149 7.15 -18.80 -17.58
N ALA A 150 7.06 -20.12 -17.41
CA ALA A 150 5.88 -20.79 -16.86
C ALA A 150 5.40 -20.25 -15.50
N SER A 151 6.27 -19.74 -14.62
CA SER A 151 5.84 -19.04 -13.40
C SER A 151 4.93 -17.84 -13.70
N HIS A 152 5.12 -17.12 -14.80
CA HIS A 152 4.23 -16.03 -15.17
C HIS A 152 2.87 -16.53 -15.68
N VAL A 153 2.84 -17.67 -16.37
CA VAL A 153 1.61 -18.35 -16.77
C VAL A 153 0.83 -18.78 -15.53
N TYR A 154 1.48 -19.44 -14.57
CA TYR A 154 0.85 -19.84 -13.31
C TYR A 154 0.36 -18.65 -12.47
N GLN A 155 1.13 -17.57 -12.37
CA GLN A 155 0.66 -16.35 -11.70
C GLN A 155 -0.64 -15.82 -12.31
N THR A 156 -0.76 -15.83 -13.63
CA THR A 156 -1.97 -15.39 -14.34
C THR A 156 -3.11 -16.38 -14.12
N LEU A 157 -2.86 -17.67 -14.26
CA LEU A 157 -3.81 -18.75 -14.03
C LEU A 157 -4.39 -18.71 -12.60
N LEU A 158 -3.54 -18.64 -11.57
CA LEU A 158 -3.95 -18.58 -10.16
C LEU A 158 -4.78 -17.32 -9.85
N THR A 159 -4.44 -16.19 -10.47
CA THR A 159 -5.18 -14.94 -10.27
C THR A 159 -6.61 -15.06 -10.81
N LEU A 160 -6.77 -15.64 -12.00
CA LEU A 160 -8.07 -15.85 -12.65
C LEU A 160 -8.87 -16.97 -11.97
N ALA A 161 -8.19 -18.04 -11.55
CA ALA A 161 -8.78 -19.15 -10.82
C ALA A 161 -9.48 -18.69 -9.52
N ALA A 162 -8.98 -17.63 -8.89
CA ALA A 162 -9.62 -17.03 -7.71
C ALA A 162 -11.04 -16.50 -7.98
N ASP A 163 -11.29 -15.94 -9.18
CA ASP A 163 -12.64 -15.50 -9.59
C ASP A 163 -13.54 -16.71 -9.89
N VAL A 164 -12.98 -17.80 -10.43
CA VAL A 164 -13.72 -19.05 -10.67
C VAL A 164 -14.14 -19.69 -9.33
N VAL A 165 -13.24 -19.78 -8.35
CA VAL A 165 -13.57 -20.31 -7.00
C VAL A 165 -14.70 -19.51 -6.35
N GLU A 166 -14.65 -18.18 -6.39
CA GLU A 166 -15.69 -17.34 -5.80
C GLU A 166 -17.05 -17.55 -6.47
N ARG A 167 -17.06 -17.76 -7.79
CA ARG A 167 -18.26 -18.10 -8.56
C ARG A 167 -18.78 -19.49 -8.18
N GLU A 168 -17.94 -20.51 -8.15
CA GLU A 168 -18.31 -21.87 -7.72
C GLU A 168 -18.89 -21.87 -6.29
N GLN A 169 -18.37 -21.04 -5.39
CA GLN A 169 -18.87 -20.90 -4.02
C GLN A 169 -20.22 -20.17 -3.90
N THR A 170 -20.65 -19.45 -4.94
CA THR A 170 -21.89 -18.67 -4.95
C THR A 170 -22.97 -19.31 -5.80
N GLU A 171 -22.59 -19.87 -6.95
CA GLU A 171 -23.49 -20.39 -7.98
C GLU A 171 -23.42 -21.92 -8.10
N GLY A 172 -22.42 -22.57 -7.50
CA GLY A 172 -22.11 -23.98 -7.72
C GLY A 172 -21.28 -24.20 -8.99
N VAL A 173 -20.87 -25.45 -9.22
CA VAL A 173 -20.12 -25.84 -10.44
C VAL A 173 -21.12 -26.09 -11.56
N THR A 174 -21.11 -25.24 -12.59
CA THR A 174 -22.11 -25.26 -13.68
C THR A 174 -21.69 -26.08 -14.90
N ASP A 175 -20.39 -26.14 -15.21
CA ASP A 175 -19.92 -26.75 -16.45
C ASP A 175 -19.34 -28.13 -16.16
N LYS A 176 -20.10 -29.17 -16.50
CA LYS A 176 -19.67 -30.57 -16.51
C LYS A 176 -19.26 -30.90 -17.95
N GLY A 177 -18.10 -31.54 -18.12
CA GLY A 177 -17.59 -31.93 -19.44
C GLY A 177 -18.56 -32.81 -20.25
N ALA A 178 -18.24 -33.06 -21.52
CA ALA A 178 -19.04 -33.93 -22.37
C ALA A 178 -19.13 -35.37 -21.80
N GLU A 179 -20.24 -36.05 -22.05
CA GLU A 179 -20.41 -37.44 -21.61
C GLU A 179 -19.30 -38.33 -22.19
N GLY A 180 -18.47 -38.91 -21.32
CA GLY A 180 -17.40 -39.85 -21.70
C GLY A 180 -15.96 -39.34 -21.48
N GLU A 181 -15.75 -38.06 -21.19
CA GLU A 181 -14.40 -37.45 -21.08
C GLU A 181 -13.81 -37.42 -19.65
N GLY A 182 -14.41 -38.17 -18.72
CA GLY A 182 -14.03 -38.15 -17.30
C GLY A 182 -14.64 -36.97 -16.51
N GLU A 183 -14.40 -36.91 -15.21
CA GLU A 183 -14.94 -35.86 -14.33
C GLU A 183 -13.90 -34.75 -14.11
N LEU A 184 -14.13 -33.57 -14.69
CA LEU A 184 -13.29 -32.40 -14.43
C LEU A 184 -13.51 -31.88 -13.00
N LEU A 185 -12.43 -31.78 -12.24
CA LEU A 185 -12.48 -31.29 -10.86
C LEU A 185 -12.91 -29.82 -10.78
N SER A 186 -13.57 -29.44 -9.69
CA SER A 186 -13.84 -28.03 -9.35
C SER A 186 -12.53 -27.25 -9.21
N MET A 187 -12.56 -25.94 -9.43
CA MET A 187 -11.36 -25.10 -9.27
C MET A 187 -10.80 -25.14 -7.83
N GLU A 188 -11.66 -25.30 -6.82
CA GLU A 188 -11.24 -25.55 -5.44
C GLU A 188 -10.28 -26.74 -5.34
N LYS A 189 -10.70 -27.91 -5.84
CA LYS A 189 -9.90 -29.15 -5.81
C LYS A 189 -8.60 -29.04 -6.61
N LEU A 190 -8.62 -28.38 -7.77
CA LEU A 190 -7.42 -28.17 -8.59
C LEU A 190 -6.37 -27.32 -7.86
N ILE A 191 -6.79 -26.21 -7.24
CA ILE A 191 -5.89 -25.37 -6.42
C ILE A 191 -5.35 -26.17 -5.21
N LEU A 192 -6.18 -27.00 -4.58
CA LEU A 192 -5.70 -27.87 -3.49
C LEU A 192 -4.68 -28.91 -4.00
N GLY A 193 -4.84 -29.44 -5.22
CA GLY A 193 -3.86 -30.31 -5.87
C GLY A 193 -2.51 -29.62 -6.07
N VAL A 194 -2.53 -28.39 -6.60
CA VAL A 194 -1.34 -27.50 -6.69
C VAL A 194 -0.68 -27.34 -5.32
N CYS A 195 -1.47 -27.11 -4.26
CA CYS A 195 -0.94 -27.00 -2.90
C CYS A 195 -0.29 -28.29 -2.38
N GLU A 196 -0.90 -29.45 -2.63
CA GLU A 196 -0.34 -30.75 -2.20
C GLU A 196 0.97 -31.09 -2.95
N GLU A 197 1.10 -30.72 -4.22
CA GLU A 197 2.36 -30.90 -4.98
C GLU A 197 3.51 -30.07 -4.43
N ILE A 198 3.26 -28.81 -4.06
CA ILE A 198 4.32 -27.91 -3.57
C ILE A 198 4.65 -28.11 -2.09
N LYS A 199 3.72 -28.67 -1.31
CA LYS A 199 3.82 -28.77 0.14
C LYS A 199 5.13 -29.42 0.63
N PRO A 200 5.62 -30.55 0.06
CA PRO A 200 6.90 -31.14 0.45
C PRO A 200 8.13 -30.28 0.12
N HIS A 201 7.98 -29.33 -0.81
CA HIS A 201 9.06 -28.50 -1.34
C HIS A 201 8.92 -27.01 -0.96
N ILE A 202 7.95 -26.67 -0.11
CA ILE A 202 7.58 -25.28 0.18
C ILE A 202 8.77 -24.46 0.68
N GLY A 203 9.64 -25.06 1.51
CA GLY A 203 10.83 -24.42 2.06
C GLY A 203 11.83 -23.94 0.99
N GLY A 204 12.10 -24.79 -0.01
CA GLY A 204 12.97 -24.44 -1.13
C GLY A 204 12.30 -23.50 -2.13
N LEU A 205 11.00 -23.68 -2.41
CA LEU A 205 10.30 -22.87 -3.40
C LEU A 205 10.16 -21.40 -2.96
N ILE A 206 9.99 -21.11 -1.67
CA ILE A 206 9.84 -19.71 -1.23
C ILE A 206 11.13 -18.90 -1.36
N SER A 207 12.30 -19.54 -1.37
CA SER A 207 13.60 -18.89 -1.59
C SER A 207 13.98 -18.82 -3.08
N GLN A 208 13.28 -19.55 -3.94
CA GLN A 208 13.48 -19.54 -5.39
C GLN A 208 12.87 -18.28 -6.03
N GLN A 209 13.64 -17.61 -6.89
CA GLN A 209 13.34 -16.26 -7.41
C GLN A 209 12.05 -16.13 -8.24
N PHE A 210 11.62 -17.19 -8.90
CA PHE A 210 10.39 -17.27 -9.69
C PHE A 210 9.24 -17.83 -8.85
N ALA A 211 9.41 -18.99 -8.24
CA ALA A 211 8.37 -19.72 -7.51
C ALA A 211 7.82 -18.94 -6.31
N SER A 212 8.65 -18.12 -5.66
CA SER A 212 8.21 -17.26 -4.56
C SER A 212 7.06 -16.33 -4.97
N HIS A 213 6.99 -15.91 -6.24
CA HIS A 213 5.89 -15.06 -6.73
C HIS A 213 4.58 -15.84 -6.87
N ASP A 214 4.63 -17.06 -7.42
CA ASP A 214 3.46 -17.96 -7.50
C ASP A 214 2.92 -18.28 -6.11
N ILE A 215 3.80 -18.61 -5.16
CA ILE A 215 3.40 -18.90 -3.78
C ILE A 215 2.73 -17.69 -3.14
N ARG A 216 3.24 -16.47 -3.36
CA ARG A 216 2.57 -15.27 -2.82
C ARG A 216 1.16 -15.13 -3.37
N ILE A 217 0.96 -15.29 -4.69
CA ILE A 217 -0.37 -15.24 -5.30
C ILE A 217 -1.26 -16.33 -4.71
N LEU A 218 -0.76 -17.57 -4.64
CA LEU A 218 -1.48 -18.70 -4.05
C LEU A 218 -1.93 -18.41 -2.61
N LEU A 219 -1.07 -17.80 -1.78
CA LEU A 219 -1.45 -17.38 -0.42
C LEU A 219 -2.56 -16.32 -0.41
N PHE A 220 -2.58 -15.37 -1.34
CA PHE A 220 -3.70 -14.42 -1.50
C PHE A 220 -4.99 -15.14 -1.91
N VAL A 221 -4.90 -16.10 -2.83
CA VAL A 221 -6.05 -16.92 -3.28
C VAL A 221 -6.63 -17.72 -2.12
N LEU A 222 -5.78 -18.46 -1.38
CA LEU A 222 -6.18 -19.26 -0.23
C LEU A 222 -6.77 -18.39 0.90
N ALA A 223 -6.23 -17.20 1.12
CA ALA A 223 -6.75 -16.26 2.13
C ALA A 223 -8.02 -15.50 1.68
N GLY A 224 -8.49 -15.71 0.44
CA GLY A 224 -9.62 -14.99 -0.12
C GLY A 224 -9.39 -13.47 -0.22
N LYS A 225 -8.15 -13.03 -0.43
CA LYS A 225 -7.81 -11.60 -0.54
C LYS A 225 -7.56 -11.23 -1.99
N ARG A 226 -8.19 -10.16 -2.47
CA ARG A 226 -7.89 -9.66 -3.82
C ARG A 226 -6.49 -9.04 -3.85
N ILE A 227 -5.80 -9.31 -4.95
CA ILE A 227 -4.52 -8.67 -5.26
C ILE A 227 -4.82 -7.23 -5.69
N ASP A 228 -4.65 -6.28 -4.78
CA ASP A 228 -4.76 -4.86 -5.12
C ASP A 228 -3.43 -4.38 -5.71
N GLU A 229 -3.43 -4.14 -7.02
CA GLU A 229 -2.27 -3.58 -7.72
C GLU A 229 -2.06 -2.08 -7.41
N THR A 230 -2.83 -1.44 -6.53
CA THR A 230 -2.77 0.02 -6.29
C THR A 230 -2.29 0.46 -4.90
N GLY A 231 -1.61 -0.39 -4.12
CA GLY A 231 -1.06 -0.03 -2.79
C GLY A 231 0.27 -0.68 -2.39
N ASP A 232 0.54 -0.75 -1.07
CA ASP A 232 1.74 -1.35 -0.44
C ASP A 232 1.98 -2.82 -0.84
N ILE A 233 0.94 -3.49 -1.34
CA ILE A 233 0.96 -4.86 -1.85
C ILE A 233 1.83 -5.00 -3.12
N LYS A 234 2.03 -3.92 -3.90
CA LYS A 234 2.85 -3.91 -5.12
C LYS A 234 4.28 -4.41 -4.90
N GLY A 235 4.92 -3.99 -3.80
CA GLY A 235 6.28 -4.39 -3.46
C GLY A 235 6.39 -5.84 -2.96
N LYS A 236 5.27 -6.41 -2.50
CA LYS A 236 5.19 -7.78 -1.99
C LYS A 236 4.96 -8.80 -3.12
N LEU A 237 4.25 -8.44 -4.19
CA LEU A 237 3.88 -9.42 -5.23
C LEU A 237 4.83 -9.49 -6.42
N ARG A 238 5.40 -8.37 -6.89
CA ARG A 238 6.25 -8.35 -8.10
C ARG A 238 7.35 -7.29 -8.01
N SER A 239 8.41 -7.46 -8.80
CA SER A 239 9.46 -6.44 -8.93
C SER A 239 8.94 -5.21 -9.70
N LYS A 240 9.56 -4.04 -9.47
CA LYS A 240 9.24 -2.80 -10.20
C LYS A 240 9.42 -2.96 -11.72
N LYS A 241 10.46 -3.69 -12.14
CA LYS A 241 10.77 -3.98 -13.56
C LYS A 241 9.69 -4.87 -14.19
N SER A 242 9.27 -5.93 -13.50
CA SER A 242 8.19 -6.83 -13.97
C SER A 242 6.85 -6.08 -14.10
N THR A 243 6.55 -5.19 -13.15
CA THR A 243 5.33 -4.37 -13.19
C THR A 243 5.31 -3.43 -14.39
N GLN A 244 6.45 -2.80 -14.72
CA GLN A 244 6.56 -1.94 -15.90
C GLN A 244 6.37 -2.72 -17.20
N TYR A 245 7.05 -3.87 -17.33
CA TYR A 245 6.93 -4.71 -18.51
C TYR A 245 5.49 -5.21 -18.75
N LYS A 246 4.76 -5.60 -17.70
CA LYS A 246 3.35 -6.00 -17.85
C LYS A 246 2.43 -4.87 -18.30
N ARG A 247 2.66 -3.64 -17.83
CA ARG A 247 1.91 -2.46 -18.28
C ARG A 247 2.11 -2.17 -19.77
N GLU A 248 3.32 -2.41 -20.26
CA GLU A 248 3.67 -2.15 -21.65
C GLU A 248 3.16 -3.24 -22.61
N ASN A 249 3.01 -4.49 -22.14
CA ASN A 249 2.74 -5.64 -23.02
C ASN A 249 1.44 -6.42 -22.75
N ASN A 250 0.71 -6.14 -21.67
CA ASN A 250 -0.34 -7.06 -21.19
C ASN A 250 -1.56 -6.38 -20.49
N ASP A 251 -1.70 -5.06 -20.60
CA ASP A 251 -2.71 -4.23 -19.89
C ASP A 251 -3.92 -3.85 -20.76
N THR A 252 -4.06 -4.45 -21.95
CA THR A 252 -5.14 -4.13 -22.91
C THR A 252 -6.52 -4.61 -22.46
N PHE A 253 -6.62 -5.59 -21.53
CA PHE A 253 -7.87 -6.26 -21.16
C PHE A 253 -8.47 -5.89 -19.80
N THR A 254 -7.84 -5.01 -19.02
CA THR A 254 -8.28 -4.63 -17.67
C THR A 254 -8.99 -3.29 -17.65
N LYS A 255 -10.17 -3.20 -18.27
CA LYS A 255 -11.08 -2.03 -18.16
C LYS A 255 -12.48 -2.39 -17.68
N ALA A 256 -12.57 -2.89 -16.45
CA ALA A 256 -13.81 -2.82 -15.69
C ALA A 256 -13.57 -2.02 -14.41
N ASN A 257 -14.05 -0.77 -14.37
CA ASN A 257 -14.08 0.09 -13.18
C ASN A 257 -15.19 -0.36 -12.19
N VAL A 258 -15.28 -1.66 -11.90
CA VAL A 258 -16.16 -2.18 -10.85
C VAL A 258 -15.37 -2.18 -9.56
N ARG A 259 -15.85 -1.45 -8.55
CA ARG A 259 -15.27 -1.51 -7.19
C ARG A 259 -15.64 -2.85 -6.56
N LEU A 260 -14.82 -3.86 -6.83
CA LEU A 260 -14.95 -5.18 -6.23
C LEU A 260 -14.59 -5.12 -4.73
N SER A 261 -15.21 -6.02 -3.95
CA SER A 261 -14.86 -6.21 -2.55
C SER A 261 -13.37 -6.60 -2.43
N PRO A 262 -12.61 -6.06 -1.46
CA PRO A 262 -11.21 -6.47 -1.24
C PRO A 262 -11.07 -7.93 -0.78
N ILE A 263 -12.16 -8.54 -0.31
CA ILE A 263 -12.23 -9.93 0.17
C ILE A 263 -13.16 -10.72 -0.75
N ARG A 264 -12.73 -11.93 -1.10
CA ARG A 264 -13.46 -12.95 -1.87
C ARG A 264 -14.09 -13.98 -0.94
N LYS A 265 -15.21 -14.57 -1.35
CA LYS A 265 -15.73 -15.79 -0.72
C LYS A 265 -14.87 -16.99 -1.16
N VAL A 266 -14.31 -17.72 -0.21
CA VAL A 266 -13.48 -18.92 -0.44
C VAL A 266 -13.94 -20.07 0.45
N PRO A 267 -13.74 -21.33 0.06
CA PRO A 267 -14.09 -22.49 0.86
C PRO A 267 -13.22 -22.62 2.12
N ASP A 268 -13.73 -23.29 3.15
CA ASP A 268 -12.98 -23.53 4.40
C ASP A 268 -11.73 -24.41 4.19
N SER A 269 -11.74 -25.26 3.16
CA SER A 269 -10.59 -26.07 2.74
C SER A 269 -9.37 -25.20 2.40
N PHE A 270 -9.56 -24.01 1.83
CA PHE A 270 -8.47 -23.08 1.49
C PHE A 270 -7.83 -22.51 2.75
N LYS A 271 -8.64 -22.18 3.76
CA LYS A 271 -8.15 -21.70 5.06
C LYS A 271 -7.38 -22.79 5.78
N ALA A 272 -7.88 -24.02 5.73
CA ALA A 272 -7.19 -25.20 6.26
C ALA A 272 -5.83 -25.40 5.55
N MET A 273 -5.81 -25.35 4.22
CA MET A 273 -4.58 -25.49 3.43
C MET A 273 -3.58 -24.36 3.71
N PHE A 274 -4.02 -23.12 3.85
CA PHE A 274 -3.14 -22.00 4.23
C PHE A 274 -2.42 -22.28 5.56
N ARG A 275 -3.15 -22.80 6.56
CA ARG A 275 -2.58 -23.20 7.85
C ARG A 275 -1.62 -24.37 7.68
N THR A 276 -1.99 -25.38 6.90
CA THR A 276 -1.13 -26.54 6.58
C THR A 276 0.20 -26.09 5.98
N LEU A 277 0.20 -25.25 4.94
CA LEU A 277 1.44 -24.74 4.31
C LEU A 277 2.31 -23.95 5.31
N THR A 278 1.68 -23.18 6.20
CA THR A 278 2.39 -22.44 7.26
C THR A 278 3.07 -23.39 8.24
N THR A 279 2.35 -24.42 8.71
CA THR A 279 2.89 -25.38 9.67
C THR A 279 3.91 -26.32 9.05
N GLU A 280 3.70 -26.74 7.81
CA GLU A 280 4.61 -27.61 7.06
C GLU A 280 5.99 -26.96 6.95
N LEU A 281 6.02 -25.69 6.51
CA LEU A 281 7.24 -24.90 6.41
C LEU A 281 7.96 -24.76 7.76
N ALA A 282 7.21 -24.62 8.86
CA ALA A 282 7.80 -24.44 10.18
C ALA A 282 8.28 -25.75 10.84
N ILE A 283 7.72 -26.90 10.46
CA ILE A 283 7.98 -28.19 11.10
C ILE A 283 9.00 -29.03 10.31
N ASN A 284 8.90 -29.05 8.98
CA ASN A 284 9.69 -29.94 8.13
C ASN A 284 11.01 -29.34 7.64
N MET A 285 11.30 -28.11 8.05
CA MET A 285 12.61 -27.49 7.90
C MET A 285 13.34 -27.49 9.24
N SER A 286 14.67 -27.56 9.20
CA SER A 286 15.47 -27.34 10.41
C SER A 286 15.28 -25.91 10.90
N GLU A 287 15.42 -25.70 12.21
CA GLU A 287 15.28 -24.37 12.81
C GLU A 287 16.24 -23.34 12.20
N THR A 288 17.45 -23.77 11.84
CA THR A 288 18.47 -22.94 11.21
C THR A 288 18.04 -22.48 9.82
N GLU A 289 17.40 -23.35 9.04
CA GLU A 289 16.90 -22.99 7.71
C GLU A 289 15.75 -21.97 7.80
N VAL A 290 14.79 -22.17 8.70
CA VAL A 290 13.68 -21.20 8.91
C VAL A 290 14.23 -19.82 9.30
N ARG A 291 15.22 -19.78 10.19
CA ARG A 291 15.90 -18.54 10.58
C ARG A 291 16.67 -17.91 9.41
N THR A 292 17.32 -18.71 8.58
CA THR A 292 18.00 -18.24 7.36
C THR A 292 17.01 -17.61 6.37
N LEU A 293 15.86 -18.26 6.14
CA LEU A 293 14.80 -17.72 5.27
C LEU A 293 14.26 -16.38 5.77
N SER A 294 14.30 -16.16 7.09
CA SER A 294 13.82 -14.94 7.74
C SER A 294 14.62 -13.69 7.38
N VAL A 295 15.85 -13.83 6.88
CA VAL A 295 16.68 -12.72 6.36
C VAL A 295 16.94 -12.83 4.85
N HIS A 296 16.33 -13.80 4.18
CA HIS A 296 16.51 -14.01 2.75
C HIS A 296 15.56 -13.13 1.92
N LYS A 297 16.11 -12.33 1.00
CA LYS A 297 15.38 -11.30 0.22
C LYS A 297 14.16 -11.82 -0.56
N VAL A 298 14.18 -13.08 -0.99
CA VAL A 298 13.09 -13.70 -1.77
C VAL A 298 12.08 -14.41 -0.85
N ALA A 299 12.54 -15.03 0.23
CA ALA A 299 11.70 -15.85 1.10
C ALA A 299 10.95 -15.04 2.15
N ASN A 300 11.61 -14.01 2.70
CA ASN A 300 11.08 -13.18 3.75
C ASN A 300 9.68 -12.58 3.43
N PRO A 301 9.41 -12.05 2.22
CA PRO A 301 8.06 -11.62 1.86
C PRO A 301 6.99 -12.71 2.00
N VAL A 302 7.31 -13.97 1.72
CA VAL A 302 6.37 -15.09 1.91
C VAL A 302 6.11 -15.33 3.40
N LEU A 303 7.17 -15.35 4.22
CA LEU A 303 7.05 -15.50 5.68
C LEU A 303 6.20 -14.37 6.29
N GLN A 304 6.34 -13.15 5.79
CA GLN A 304 5.48 -12.03 6.19
C GLN A 304 4.01 -12.33 5.88
N LEU A 305 3.68 -12.82 4.68
CA LEU A 305 2.30 -13.16 4.32
C LEU A 305 1.72 -14.30 5.18
N LEU A 306 2.52 -15.34 5.44
CA LEU A 306 2.14 -16.48 6.29
C LEU A 306 1.83 -16.05 7.73
N ILE A 307 2.38 -14.93 8.21
CA ILE A 307 2.06 -14.37 9.54
C ILE A 307 0.88 -13.38 9.45
N GLU A 308 0.90 -12.48 8.46
CA GLU A 308 -0.07 -11.38 8.31
C GLU A 308 -1.48 -11.86 7.95
N MET A 309 -1.59 -12.91 7.13
CA MET A 309 -2.87 -13.32 6.54
C MET A 309 -3.62 -14.41 7.32
N GLN A 310 -3.00 -14.99 8.35
CA GLN A 310 -3.67 -15.93 9.23
C GLN A 310 -4.88 -15.29 9.90
N GLU A 311 -5.99 -16.03 9.92
CA GLU A 311 -7.19 -15.63 10.65
C GLU A 311 -6.92 -15.55 12.16
N ASN A 312 -7.71 -14.73 12.86
CA ASN A 312 -7.61 -14.56 14.31
C ASN A 312 -8.41 -15.63 15.08
N ASP A 313 -8.64 -16.80 14.48
CA ASP A 313 -9.24 -17.94 15.15
C ASP A 313 -8.17 -18.83 15.81
N LYS A 314 -8.60 -19.85 16.54
CA LYS A 314 -7.71 -20.70 17.35
C LYS A 314 -6.62 -21.37 16.50
N GLU A 315 -6.99 -21.92 15.34
CA GLU A 315 -6.05 -22.64 14.46
C GLU A 315 -5.12 -21.69 13.69
N GLY A 316 -5.62 -20.53 13.25
CA GLY A 316 -4.77 -19.50 12.63
C GLY A 316 -3.75 -18.92 13.60
N ILE A 317 -4.14 -18.67 14.86
CA ILE A 317 -3.21 -18.26 15.93
C ILE A 317 -2.17 -19.36 16.20
N LYS A 318 -2.58 -20.62 16.23
CA LYS A 318 -1.67 -21.76 16.43
C LYS A 318 -0.62 -21.85 15.31
N ALA A 319 -1.05 -21.83 14.04
CA ALA A 319 -0.14 -21.89 12.90
C ALA A 319 0.87 -20.73 12.90
N LYS A 320 0.38 -19.51 13.18
CA LYS A 320 1.21 -18.30 13.32
C LYS A 320 2.23 -18.44 14.45
N ASN A 321 1.82 -18.95 15.61
CA ASN A 321 2.69 -19.13 16.75
C ASN A 321 3.81 -20.12 16.49
N ILE A 322 3.52 -21.25 15.84
CA ILE A 322 4.54 -22.25 15.48
C ILE A 322 5.62 -21.59 14.60
N LEU A 323 5.21 -20.82 13.59
CA LEU A 323 6.16 -20.12 12.71
C LEU A 323 6.95 -19.04 13.45
N ILE A 324 6.29 -18.20 14.26
CA ILE A 324 6.98 -17.17 15.07
C ILE A 324 7.97 -17.80 16.05
N ASP A 325 7.61 -18.93 16.66
CA ASP A 325 8.45 -19.63 17.63
C ASP A 325 9.75 -20.12 16.97
N ARG A 326 9.66 -20.71 15.78
CA ARG A 326 10.82 -21.12 14.98
C ARG A 326 11.68 -19.93 14.54
N ILE A 327 11.06 -18.86 14.07
CA ILE A 327 11.76 -17.64 13.62
C ILE A 327 12.50 -16.97 14.78
N LEU A 328 11.86 -16.89 15.96
CA LEU A 328 12.38 -16.17 17.12
C LEU A 328 12.89 -17.12 18.21
N TRP A 329 13.42 -18.28 17.81
CA TRP A 329 14.19 -19.15 18.69
C TRP A 329 13.45 -19.50 20.01
N GLY A 330 12.27 -20.08 19.89
CA GLY A 330 11.49 -20.56 21.03
C GLY A 330 10.78 -19.46 21.84
N ILE A 331 10.57 -18.26 21.30
CA ILE A 331 9.99 -17.14 22.08
C ILE A 331 8.56 -17.39 22.60
N VAL A 332 7.79 -18.20 21.89
CA VAL A 332 6.42 -18.59 22.27
C VAL A 332 6.47 -19.74 23.27
N THR A 333 7.38 -20.69 23.08
CA THR A 333 7.62 -21.78 24.04
C THR A 333 8.14 -21.25 25.37
N ASP A 334 9.05 -20.28 25.34
CA ASP A 334 9.67 -19.64 26.51
C ASP A 334 8.86 -18.45 27.05
N ILE A 335 7.56 -18.36 26.75
CA ILE A 335 6.80 -17.13 26.97
C ILE A 335 6.85 -16.67 28.44
N ASP A 336 6.72 -17.63 29.35
CA ASP A 336 6.75 -17.43 30.81
C ASP A 336 8.12 -17.65 31.44
N SER A 337 9.12 -18.13 30.68
CA SER A 337 10.48 -18.34 31.19
C SER A 337 11.17 -17.00 31.49
N GLU A 338 11.83 -16.89 32.64
CA GLU A 338 12.68 -15.74 32.97
C GLU A 338 14.15 -15.98 32.62
N GLU A 339 14.49 -17.18 32.14
CA GLU A 339 15.86 -17.54 31.78
C GLU A 339 16.33 -16.79 30.52
N GLN A 340 17.61 -16.44 30.52
CA GLN A 340 18.23 -15.79 29.37
C GLN A 340 18.56 -16.83 28.30
N ASN A 341 18.01 -16.63 27.10
CA ASN A 341 18.38 -17.41 25.91
C ASN A 341 19.37 -16.60 25.07
N ARG A 342 20.68 -16.84 25.28
CA ARG A 342 21.76 -16.06 24.65
C ARG A 342 21.75 -16.15 23.13
N ASP A 343 21.37 -17.29 22.58
CA ASP A 343 21.30 -17.50 21.14
C ASP A 343 20.15 -16.70 20.53
N ARG A 344 18.97 -16.73 21.16
CA ARG A 344 17.84 -15.87 20.78
C ARG A 344 18.21 -14.40 20.87
N ASP A 345 18.90 -13.99 21.92
CA ASP A 345 19.29 -12.59 22.11
C ASP A 345 20.24 -12.11 21.01
N SER A 346 21.24 -12.92 20.65
CA SER A 346 22.17 -12.65 19.55
C SER A 346 21.45 -12.61 18.19
N TRP A 347 20.54 -13.57 17.96
CA TRP A 347 19.75 -13.63 16.75
C TRP A 347 18.83 -12.42 16.58
N PHE A 348 18.13 -12.01 17.64
CA PHE A 348 17.24 -10.85 17.61
C PHE A 348 18.02 -9.54 17.34
N GLU A 349 19.18 -9.36 17.98
CA GLU A 349 20.04 -8.18 17.75
C GLU A 349 20.57 -8.12 16.31
N THR A 350 20.78 -9.28 15.67
CA THR A 350 21.11 -9.37 14.25
C THR A 350 19.90 -8.99 13.39
N MET A 351 18.77 -9.63 13.63
CA MET A 351 17.55 -9.48 12.83
C MET A 351 16.99 -8.05 12.85
N ILE A 352 17.02 -7.37 14.00
CA ILE A 352 16.52 -5.98 14.12
C ILE A 352 17.39 -4.96 13.36
N ARG A 353 18.64 -5.32 13.06
CA ARG A 353 19.59 -4.48 12.31
C ARG A 353 19.72 -4.89 10.85
N ASP A 354 19.20 -6.04 10.47
CA ASP A 354 19.24 -6.56 9.11
C ASP A 354 18.15 -5.90 8.24
N PRO A 355 18.48 -5.43 7.01
CA PRO A 355 17.52 -4.72 6.14
C PRO A 355 16.36 -5.60 5.64
N VAL A 356 16.45 -6.93 5.73
CA VAL A 356 15.40 -7.86 5.33
C VAL A 356 14.67 -8.38 6.58
N GLY A 357 15.41 -8.84 7.58
CA GLY A 357 14.92 -9.33 8.86
C GLY A 357 14.10 -8.31 9.62
N SER A 358 14.47 -7.02 9.57
CA SER A 358 13.73 -5.95 10.25
C SER A 358 12.29 -5.86 9.77
N HIS A 359 12.04 -6.03 8.47
CA HIS A 359 10.69 -6.00 7.90
C HIS A 359 9.82 -7.16 8.40
N LEU A 360 10.40 -8.33 8.66
CA LEU A 360 9.66 -9.42 9.27
C LEU A 360 9.36 -9.15 10.75
N LEU A 361 10.28 -8.53 11.49
CA LEU A 361 10.01 -8.07 12.86
C LEU A 361 8.91 -6.99 12.91
N GLU A 362 8.84 -6.10 11.92
CA GLU A 362 7.74 -5.15 11.76
C GLU A 362 6.40 -5.89 11.63
N VAL A 363 6.32 -6.93 10.80
CA VAL A 363 5.10 -7.76 10.66
C VAL A 363 4.77 -8.54 11.93
N ILE A 364 5.78 -9.13 12.59
CA ILE A 364 5.60 -9.86 13.86
C ILE A 364 5.05 -8.90 14.94
N SER A 365 5.57 -7.67 15.05
CA SER A 365 5.10 -6.71 16.05
C SER A 365 3.60 -6.38 15.91
N LYS A 366 3.10 -6.36 14.67
CA LYS A 366 1.71 -6.09 14.34
C LYS A 366 0.82 -7.30 14.61
N HIS A 367 1.24 -8.50 14.20
CA HIS A 367 0.37 -9.67 14.10
C HIS A 367 0.58 -10.75 15.18
N ALA A 368 1.66 -10.66 15.97
CA ALA A 368 1.91 -11.59 17.06
C ALA A 368 0.87 -11.45 18.19
N PRO A 369 0.61 -12.52 18.96
CA PRO A 369 -0.21 -12.45 20.16
C PRO A 369 0.36 -11.47 21.19
N ASP A 370 -0.51 -10.93 22.03
CA ASP A 370 -0.15 -9.93 23.04
C ASP A 370 0.94 -10.38 24.01
N ALA A 371 0.96 -11.68 24.35
CA ALA A 371 2.00 -12.25 25.20
C ALA A 371 3.37 -12.15 24.52
N VAL A 372 3.46 -12.56 23.24
CA VAL A 372 4.71 -12.54 22.46
C VAL A 372 5.17 -11.10 22.26
N TYR A 373 4.26 -10.19 21.89
CA TYR A 373 4.57 -8.76 21.80
C TYR A 373 5.15 -8.23 23.11
N LYS A 374 4.52 -8.55 24.26
CA LYS A 374 4.97 -8.14 25.59
C LYS A 374 6.36 -8.70 25.89
N LYS A 375 6.64 -9.96 25.56
CA LYS A 375 7.94 -10.60 25.73
C LYS A 375 9.02 -9.89 24.91
N ILE A 376 8.78 -9.66 23.61
CA ILE A 376 9.70 -8.92 22.74
C ILE A 376 9.99 -7.53 23.31
N PHE A 377 8.94 -6.80 23.70
CA PHE A 377 9.10 -5.45 24.25
C PHE A 377 9.92 -5.42 25.55
N LYS A 378 9.61 -6.32 26.51
CA LYS A 378 10.29 -6.39 27.81
C LYS A 378 11.75 -6.82 27.65
N THR A 379 12.01 -7.85 26.86
CA THR A 379 13.34 -8.47 26.76
C THR A 379 14.28 -7.69 25.85
N TYR A 380 13.79 -7.21 24.70
CA TYR A 380 14.68 -6.69 23.64
C TYR A 380 14.66 -5.19 23.48
N LEU A 381 13.58 -4.50 23.83
CA LEU A 381 13.44 -3.08 23.50
C LEU A 381 13.54 -2.15 24.72
N THR A 382 13.05 -2.59 25.87
CA THR A 382 13.11 -1.80 27.10
C THR A 382 14.56 -1.44 27.44
N ASN A 383 14.83 -0.17 27.76
CA ASN A 383 16.16 0.41 27.98
C ASN A 383 17.09 0.48 26.75
N LYS A 384 16.59 0.13 25.56
CA LYS A 384 17.32 0.20 24.28
C LYS A 384 16.56 0.98 23.20
N LEU A 385 15.40 1.56 23.50
CA LEU A 385 14.54 2.28 22.55
C LEU A 385 15.28 3.45 21.90
N GLU A 386 16.04 4.25 22.66
CA GLU A 386 16.81 5.36 22.08
C GLU A 386 17.83 4.84 21.06
N LYS A 387 18.62 3.84 21.46
CA LYS A 387 19.66 3.22 20.61
C LYS A 387 19.06 2.71 19.30
N PHE A 388 17.94 1.98 19.38
CA PHE A 388 17.30 1.42 18.18
C PHE A 388 16.58 2.50 17.35
N SER A 389 16.00 3.52 17.98
CA SER A 389 15.34 4.64 17.28
C SER A 389 16.31 5.47 16.45
N LEU A 390 17.57 5.59 16.89
CA LEU A 390 18.61 6.31 16.14
C LEU A 390 19.23 5.46 15.02
N HIS A 391 19.08 4.14 15.07
CA HIS A 391 19.68 3.24 14.08
C HIS A 391 19.01 3.36 12.70
N PRO A 392 19.74 3.31 11.57
CA PRO A 392 19.17 3.43 10.22
C PRO A 392 18.08 2.40 9.86
N ILE A 393 18.17 1.19 10.43
CA ILE A 393 17.26 0.06 10.15
C ILE A 393 16.29 -0.18 11.31
N ALA A 394 16.79 -0.61 12.48
CA ALA A 394 15.98 -0.87 13.68
C ALA A 394 14.94 0.20 14.08
N ASN A 395 15.10 1.46 13.69
CA ASN A 395 14.09 2.50 13.97
C ASN A 395 12.72 2.16 13.37
N PHE A 396 12.65 1.44 12.24
CA PHE A 396 11.38 1.05 11.63
C PHE A 396 10.67 -0.04 12.46
N VAL A 397 11.42 -0.96 13.06
CA VAL A 397 10.88 -1.94 14.02
C VAL A 397 10.34 -1.23 15.26
N VAL A 398 11.07 -0.21 15.78
CA VAL A 398 10.59 0.59 16.93
C VAL A 398 9.30 1.33 16.58
N GLN A 399 9.20 1.95 15.39
CA GLN A 399 7.97 2.59 14.91
C GLN A 399 6.79 1.62 14.86
N HIS A 400 7.01 0.40 14.35
CA HIS A 400 5.97 -0.63 14.29
C HIS A 400 5.57 -1.15 15.66
N MET A 401 6.53 -1.33 16.57
CA MET A 401 6.23 -1.67 17.96
C MET A 401 5.37 -0.57 18.60
N ILE A 402 5.76 0.70 18.46
CA ILE A 402 4.99 1.83 19.03
C ILE A 402 3.56 1.89 18.45
N THR A 403 3.41 1.86 17.13
CA THR A 403 2.08 1.97 16.48
C THR A 403 1.14 0.81 16.83
N HIS A 404 1.70 -0.36 17.13
CA HIS A 404 0.94 -1.54 17.53
C HIS A 404 0.98 -1.78 19.05
N VAL A 405 1.33 -0.79 19.87
CA VAL A 405 1.31 -0.94 21.33
C VAL A 405 -0.05 -1.48 21.83
N ARG A 406 -0.01 -2.42 22.78
CA ARG A 406 -1.20 -3.15 23.26
C ARG A 406 -1.84 -2.52 24.49
N LYS A 407 -1.04 -1.89 25.36
CA LYS A 407 -1.51 -1.32 26.63
C LYS A 407 -0.93 0.07 26.86
N SER A 408 -1.73 0.97 27.44
CA SER A 408 -1.31 2.35 27.75
C SER A 408 -0.07 2.41 28.63
N LYS A 409 0.09 1.47 29.59
CA LYS A 409 1.31 1.35 30.42
C LYS A 409 2.58 1.14 29.58
N GLN A 410 2.52 0.38 28.48
CA GLN A 410 3.67 0.19 27.60
C GLN A 410 4.01 1.48 26.86
N LEU A 411 2.99 2.21 26.38
CA LEU A 411 3.19 3.52 25.75
C LEU A 411 3.83 4.51 26.72
N SER A 412 3.35 4.57 27.97
CA SER A 412 3.94 5.39 29.03
C SER A 412 5.40 5.04 29.32
N GLN A 413 5.77 3.75 29.25
CA GLN A 413 7.17 3.32 29.36
C GLN A 413 8.01 3.79 28.17
N MET A 414 7.48 3.67 26.95
CA MET A 414 8.16 4.12 25.73
C MET A 414 8.44 5.63 25.75
N ILE A 415 7.46 6.46 26.13
CA ILE A 415 7.67 7.91 26.23
C ILE A 415 8.61 8.28 27.38
N LYS A 416 8.60 7.56 28.51
CA LYS A 416 9.55 7.79 29.60
C LYS A 416 10.99 7.61 29.14
N GLU A 417 11.24 6.63 28.29
CA GLU A 417 12.58 6.35 27.76
C GLU A 417 12.96 7.27 26.59
N LEU A 418 12.02 7.56 25.68
CA LEU A 418 12.31 8.31 24.45
C LEU A 418 12.16 9.83 24.57
N GLY A 419 11.34 10.34 25.51
CA GLY A 419 10.95 11.75 25.57
C GLY A 419 12.14 12.70 25.67
N GLY A 420 13.14 12.37 26.50
CA GLY A 420 14.39 13.13 26.63
C GLY A 420 15.29 13.12 25.39
N SER A 421 15.00 12.23 24.43
CA SER A 421 15.83 12.01 23.25
C SER A 421 15.17 12.51 21.96
N PHE A 422 14.01 13.17 22.06
CA PHE A 422 13.32 13.76 20.90
C PHE A 422 14.20 14.77 20.14
N ASP A 423 14.99 15.60 20.82
CA ASP A 423 15.94 16.53 20.18
C ASP A 423 16.97 15.76 19.31
N LYS A 424 17.52 14.66 19.82
CA LYS A 424 18.43 13.78 19.05
C LYS A 424 17.70 13.13 17.87
N LEU A 425 16.47 12.67 18.06
CA LEU A 425 15.67 12.06 16.99
C LEU A 425 15.41 13.08 15.86
N ILE A 426 15.08 14.32 16.20
CA ILE A 426 14.84 15.39 15.24
C ILE A 426 16.12 15.73 14.47
N LYS A 427 17.25 15.91 15.17
CA LYS A 427 18.56 16.18 14.55
C LYS A 427 18.99 15.08 13.58
N ASN A 428 18.64 13.83 13.87
CA ASN A 428 18.99 12.66 13.04
C ASN A 428 17.88 12.26 12.02
N GLY A 429 16.86 13.10 11.82
CA GLY A 429 15.79 12.86 10.86
C GLY A 429 14.87 11.68 11.20
N LYS A 430 14.85 11.23 12.47
CA LYS A 430 14.06 10.09 12.96
C LYS A 430 12.64 10.48 13.37
N TYR A 431 12.01 11.35 12.58
CA TYR A 431 10.68 11.92 12.87
C TYR A 431 9.57 10.86 12.93
N GLY A 432 9.73 9.75 12.19
CA GLY A 432 8.76 8.66 12.18
C GLY A 432 8.54 8.02 13.55
N VAL A 433 9.55 8.01 14.42
CA VAL A 433 9.46 7.52 15.81
C VAL A 433 8.53 8.42 16.64
N ILE A 434 8.71 9.73 16.54
CA ILE A 434 7.87 10.72 17.22
C ILE A 434 6.42 10.64 16.70
N ARG A 435 6.25 10.57 15.37
CA ARG A 435 4.94 10.40 14.76
C ARG A 435 4.25 9.11 15.25
N SER A 436 4.98 8.01 15.35
CA SER A 436 4.43 6.75 15.84
C SER A 436 3.89 6.88 17.26
N LEU A 437 4.58 7.62 18.14
CA LEU A 437 4.10 7.91 19.50
C LEU A 437 2.82 8.75 19.48
N VAL A 438 2.78 9.78 18.63
CA VAL A 438 1.58 10.60 18.41
C VAL A 438 0.40 9.72 17.97
N ASP A 439 0.56 8.92 16.92
CA ASP A 439 -0.49 8.05 16.39
C ASP A 439 -0.95 7.02 17.45
N ALA A 440 -0.03 6.44 18.21
CA ALA A 440 -0.33 5.50 19.29
C ALA A 440 -1.08 6.15 20.47
N SER A 441 -0.71 7.39 20.83
CA SER A 441 -1.36 8.14 21.92
C SER A 441 -2.78 8.60 21.59
N VAL A 442 -3.08 8.82 20.32
CA VAL A 442 -4.46 9.04 19.85
C VAL A 442 -5.24 7.73 19.99
N LYS A 443 -4.71 6.62 19.48
CA LYS A 443 -5.38 5.31 19.53
C LYS A 443 -5.68 4.82 20.96
N LEU A 444 -4.77 5.03 21.90
CA LEU A 444 -4.91 4.57 23.29
C LEU A 444 -5.39 5.67 24.26
N GLU A 445 -5.64 6.87 23.76
CA GLU A 445 -6.02 8.04 24.57
C GLU A 445 -5.12 8.23 25.80
N SER A 446 -3.81 8.09 25.61
CA SER A 446 -2.85 8.05 26.72
C SER A 446 -1.50 8.66 26.37
N SER A 447 -0.81 9.23 27.38
CA SER A 447 0.49 9.90 27.24
C SER A 447 0.54 11.09 26.26
N GLN A 448 -0.62 11.59 25.79
CA GLN A 448 -0.73 12.68 24.81
C GLN A 448 0.02 13.95 25.25
N LYS A 449 -0.30 14.46 26.45
CA LYS A 449 0.34 15.67 27.02
C LYS A 449 1.86 15.52 27.11
N GLN A 450 2.33 14.40 27.66
CA GLN A 450 3.76 14.14 27.83
C GLN A 450 4.51 14.09 26.49
N ILE A 451 3.90 13.52 25.44
CA ILE A 451 4.47 13.49 24.09
C ILE A 451 4.58 14.91 23.51
N VAL A 452 3.52 15.71 23.65
CA VAL A 452 3.51 17.09 23.15
C VAL A 452 4.51 17.97 23.89
N GLU A 453 4.63 17.83 25.21
CA GLU A 453 5.62 18.53 26.03
C GLU A 453 7.05 18.15 25.65
N SER A 454 7.32 16.85 25.44
CA SER A 454 8.63 16.36 24.97
C SER A 454 8.97 16.92 23.59
N LEU A 455 7.99 17.01 22.69
CA LEU A 455 8.15 17.61 21.37
C LEU A 455 8.40 19.12 21.44
N ALA A 456 7.67 19.84 22.29
CA ALA A 456 7.88 21.27 22.52
C ALA A 456 9.29 21.55 23.04
N SER A 457 9.74 20.77 24.04
CA SER A 457 11.10 20.90 24.57
C SER A 457 12.17 20.60 23.50
N ALA A 458 11.98 19.55 22.70
CA ALA A 458 12.89 19.19 21.62
C ALA A 458 12.96 20.19 20.46
N LEU A 459 11.87 20.94 20.22
CA LEU A 459 11.84 22.07 19.29
C LEU A 459 12.27 23.39 19.96
N HIS A 460 12.76 23.34 21.20
CA HIS A 460 13.29 24.45 22.01
C HIS A 460 12.25 25.50 22.44
N PHE A 461 10.99 25.09 22.60
CA PHE A 461 9.91 25.91 23.17
C PHE A 461 9.83 25.73 24.70
N ASN A 462 10.89 26.15 25.39
CA ASN A 462 10.99 26.09 26.86
C ASN A 462 10.43 27.34 27.56
N THR A 463 10.07 28.38 26.80
CA THR A 463 9.48 29.62 27.30
C THR A 463 7.96 29.60 27.12
N ASP A 464 7.28 30.60 27.70
CA ASP A 464 5.83 30.78 27.51
C ASP A 464 5.46 31.22 26.09
N ASP A 465 6.40 31.80 25.33
CA ASP A 465 6.15 32.18 23.94
C ASP A 465 6.21 30.97 23.00
N LYS A 466 5.03 30.38 22.77
CA LYS A 466 4.83 29.22 21.90
C LYS A 466 4.16 29.58 20.58
N ARG A 467 4.14 30.87 20.20
CA ARG A 467 3.42 31.35 19.00
C ARG A 467 3.88 30.69 17.70
N GLU A 468 5.16 30.37 17.61
CA GLU A 468 5.77 29.78 16.41
C GLU A 468 5.86 28.24 16.44
N PHE A 469 5.31 27.58 17.46
CA PHE A 469 5.39 26.12 17.63
C PHE A 469 4.91 25.37 16.39
N ILE A 470 3.77 25.75 15.81
CA ILE A 470 3.23 25.06 14.64
C ILE A 470 4.12 25.23 13.41
N ASN A 471 4.72 26.41 13.22
CA ASN A 471 5.64 26.67 12.10
C ASN A 471 6.90 25.81 12.21
N CYS A 472 7.46 25.72 13.41
CA CYS A 472 8.59 24.87 13.75
C CYS A 472 8.25 23.37 13.59
N CYS A 473 7.12 22.92 14.15
CA CYS A 473 6.67 21.53 14.06
C CYS A 473 6.43 21.11 12.60
N MET A 474 5.76 21.94 11.80
CA MET A 474 5.53 21.67 10.38
C MET A 474 6.82 21.52 9.57
N ARG A 475 7.93 22.13 10.00
CA ARG A 475 9.24 22.08 9.33
C ARG A 475 10.24 21.16 10.02
N MET A 476 9.90 20.63 11.19
CA MET A 476 10.81 19.96 12.12
C MET A 476 12.05 20.81 12.47
N TRP A 477 11.84 22.11 12.67
CA TRP A 477 12.88 23.08 13.02
C TRP A 477 12.83 23.46 14.50
N THR A 478 13.99 23.76 15.09
CA THR A 478 14.02 24.36 16.42
C THR A 478 13.59 25.84 16.37
N ALA A 479 13.18 26.38 17.51
CA ALA A 479 12.88 27.81 17.64
C ALA A 479 14.07 28.70 17.24
N GLU A 480 15.31 28.27 17.52
CA GLU A 480 16.52 28.96 17.10
C GLU A 480 16.65 29.01 15.57
N GLN A 481 16.49 27.86 14.90
CA GLN A 481 16.53 27.79 13.44
C GLN A 481 15.45 28.66 12.80
N TRP A 482 14.25 28.68 13.38
CA TRP A 482 13.19 29.58 12.95
C TRP A 482 13.59 31.04 13.07
N ASN A 483 14.13 31.44 14.23
CA ASN A 483 14.52 32.83 14.52
C ASN A 483 15.69 33.32 13.64
N GLN A 484 16.59 32.42 13.23
CA GLN A 484 17.71 32.74 12.34
C GLN A 484 17.32 32.71 10.85
N ALA A 485 16.24 32.00 10.48
CA ALA A 485 15.79 31.91 9.10
C ALA A 485 15.27 33.25 8.55
N SER A 486 15.57 33.52 7.28
CA SER A 486 15.04 34.69 6.58
C SER A 486 13.51 34.59 6.40
N GLU A 487 12.84 35.72 6.17
CA GLU A 487 11.41 35.73 5.88
C GLU A 487 11.05 34.88 4.65
N HIS A 488 11.90 34.89 3.63
CA HIS A 488 11.73 34.05 2.45
C HIS A 488 11.72 32.55 2.80
N GLU A 489 12.66 32.09 3.63
CA GLU A 489 12.73 30.68 4.06
C GLU A 489 11.54 30.29 4.95
N ARG A 490 11.10 31.18 5.85
CA ARG A 490 9.92 30.96 6.70
C ARG A 490 8.63 30.84 5.88
N LEU A 491 8.55 31.52 4.75
CA LEU A 491 7.38 31.51 3.86
C LEU A 491 7.45 30.45 2.76
N ASP A 492 8.59 29.78 2.59
CA ASP A 492 8.75 28.70 1.62
C ASP A 492 7.97 27.44 2.05
N LEU A 493 7.02 27.03 1.21
CA LEU A 493 6.16 25.86 1.43
C LEU A 493 6.88 24.54 1.15
N TYR A 494 7.97 24.55 0.37
CA TYR A 494 8.80 23.36 0.14
C TYR A 494 9.58 22.93 1.39
N LYS A 495 9.72 23.85 2.37
CA LYS A 495 10.30 23.53 3.68
C LYS A 495 9.32 22.84 4.63
N ILE A 496 8.02 22.79 4.31
CA ILE A 496 7.07 22.00 5.10
C ILE A 496 7.40 20.52 4.94
N HIS A 497 7.72 19.88 6.07
CA HIS A 497 8.07 18.48 6.12
C HIS A 497 6.80 17.62 6.24
N LEU A 498 6.71 16.54 5.45
CA LEU A 498 5.56 15.63 5.48
C LEU A 498 5.30 15.08 6.89
N GLN A 499 6.35 14.66 7.61
CA GLN A 499 6.22 14.15 8.98
C GLN A 499 5.74 15.22 9.96
N GLY A 500 6.17 16.48 9.79
CA GLY A 500 5.70 17.59 10.62
C GLY A 500 4.20 17.82 10.45
N SER A 501 3.72 17.80 9.20
CA SER A 501 2.29 17.85 8.90
C SER A 501 1.51 16.70 9.52
N LEU A 502 2.01 15.47 9.42
CA LEU A 502 1.34 14.29 9.99
C LEU A 502 1.32 14.32 11.53
N ILE A 503 2.39 14.81 12.16
CA ILE A 503 2.44 15.05 13.61
C ILE A 503 1.39 16.08 14.03
N VAL A 504 1.30 17.22 13.33
CA VAL A 504 0.27 18.25 13.61
C VAL A 504 -1.13 17.67 13.45
N GLN A 505 -1.38 16.90 12.38
CA GLN A 505 -2.67 16.24 12.16
C GLN A 505 -3.02 15.27 13.29
N GLY A 506 -2.04 14.52 13.82
CA GLY A 506 -2.22 13.64 14.97
C GLY A 506 -2.48 14.40 16.25
N ILE A 507 -1.72 15.46 16.54
CA ILE A 507 -1.93 16.31 17.73
C ILE A 507 -3.34 16.92 17.73
N MET A 508 -3.87 17.31 16.58
CA MET A 508 -5.23 17.88 16.49
C MET A 508 -6.36 16.88 16.78
N LYS A 509 -6.07 15.58 16.90
CA LYS A 509 -6.99 14.53 17.36
C LYS A 509 -6.87 14.24 18.86
N MET A 510 -5.89 14.83 19.55
CA MET A 510 -5.71 14.67 20.98
C MET A 510 -6.68 15.57 21.77
N GLU A 511 -6.83 15.26 23.06
CA GLU A 511 -7.64 16.05 23.98
C GLU A 511 -7.22 17.54 24.04
N PRO A 512 -8.13 18.46 24.42
CA PRO A 512 -7.89 19.91 24.38
C PRO A 512 -6.60 20.34 25.07
N GLU A 513 -6.24 19.73 26.19
CA GLU A 513 -5.02 20.07 26.93
C GLU A 513 -3.75 19.81 26.10
N ALA A 514 -3.70 18.70 25.37
CA ALA A 514 -2.54 18.33 24.56
C ALA A 514 -2.49 19.10 23.24
N ASN A 515 -3.63 19.35 22.60
CA ASN A 515 -3.66 20.05 21.31
C ASN A 515 -3.57 21.58 21.43
N ALA A 516 -3.76 22.16 22.62
CA ALA A 516 -3.82 23.60 22.85
C ALA A 516 -2.60 24.36 22.30
N ILE A 517 -1.40 23.79 22.40
CA ILE A 517 -0.18 24.43 21.88
C ILE A 517 -0.25 24.65 20.37
N VAL A 518 -0.75 23.66 19.61
CA VAL A 518 -0.91 23.77 18.15
C VAL A 518 -2.02 24.75 17.82
N THR A 519 -3.17 24.63 18.50
CA THR A 519 -4.34 25.49 18.27
C THR A 519 -4.00 26.97 18.52
N ASN A 520 -3.37 27.27 19.66
CA ASN A 520 -3.00 28.64 20.03
C ASN A 520 -1.90 29.20 19.11
N SER A 521 -0.90 28.38 18.78
CA SER A 521 0.16 28.75 17.83
C SER A 521 -0.45 29.08 16.47
N PHE A 522 -1.31 28.21 15.91
CA PHE A 522 -2.00 28.44 14.63
C PHE A 522 -2.79 29.76 14.62
N LEU A 523 -3.59 30.01 15.67
CA LEU A 523 -4.43 31.20 15.75
C LEU A 523 -3.62 32.50 15.96
N SER A 524 -2.38 32.41 16.44
CA SER A 524 -1.49 33.57 16.61
C SER A 524 -0.83 34.03 15.32
N GLN A 525 -0.88 33.20 14.27
CA GLN A 525 -0.22 33.48 12.99
C GLN A 525 -0.95 34.53 12.17
N LYS A 526 -0.19 35.25 11.34
CA LYS A 526 -0.75 36.20 10.37
C LYS A 526 -1.64 35.44 9.36
N PRO A 527 -2.87 35.92 9.06
CA PRO A 527 -3.79 35.24 8.15
C PRO A 527 -3.19 34.92 6.77
N ASP A 528 -2.34 35.80 6.23
CA ASP A 528 -1.71 35.59 4.92
C ASP A 528 -0.64 34.49 4.93
N THR A 529 0.05 34.29 6.07
CA THR A 529 1.04 33.21 6.22
C THR A 529 0.36 31.85 6.17
N ILE A 530 -0.71 31.67 6.94
CA ILE A 530 -1.46 30.40 7.00
C ILE A 530 -2.25 30.17 5.71
N HIS A 531 -2.78 31.22 5.07
CA HIS A 531 -3.47 31.09 3.79
C HIS A 531 -2.59 30.40 2.73
N ARG A 532 -1.27 30.66 2.70
CA ARG A 532 -0.35 29.98 1.77
C ARG A 532 -0.34 28.46 1.94
N TRP A 533 -0.53 27.95 3.16
CA TRP A 533 -0.54 26.50 3.42
C TRP A 533 -1.65 25.79 2.66
N CYS A 534 -2.75 26.49 2.40
CA CYS A 534 -3.93 25.96 1.74
C CYS A 534 -3.64 25.43 0.33
N PHE A 535 -2.54 25.87 -0.30
CA PHE A 535 -2.15 25.53 -1.66
C PHE A 535 -0.96 24.55 -1.71
N SER A 536 -0.65 23.88 -0.60
CA SER A 536 0.44 22.89 -0.53
C SER A 536 -0.08 21.52 -0.08
N PRO A 537 0.48 20.41 -0.59
CA PRO A 537 0.01 19.06 -0.24
C PRO A 537 0.07 18.76 1.26
N ALA A 538 1.12 19.22 1.95
CA ALA A 538 1.31 18.95 3.38
C ALA A 538 0.65 20.02 4.25
N GLY A 539 0.74 21.31 3.87
CA GLY A 539 0.14 22.40 4.64
C GLY A 539 -1.39 22.35 4.62
N SER A 540 -2.02 21.97 3.51
CA SER A 540 -3.47 21.93 3.41
C SER A 540 -4.08 20.90 4.37
N ARG A 541 -3.45 19.72 4.48
CA ARG A 541 -3.90 18.65 5.37
C ARG A 541 -3.77 19.01 6.85
N ALA A 542 -2.72 19.74 7.22
CA ALA A 542 -2.59 20.28 8.58
C ALA A 542 -3.66 21.33 8.87
N PHE A 543 -3.93 22.24 7.92
CA PHE A 543 -5.01 23.23 8.04
C PHE A 543 -6.38 22.55 8.20
N GLU A 544 -6.68 21.55 7.37
CA GLU A 544 -7.90 20.75 7.46
C GLU A 544 -8.06 20.10 8.83
N ALA A 545 -6.99 19.52 9.40
CA ALA A 545 -7.05 18.90 10.71
C ALA A 545 -7.35 19.90 11.84
N VAL A 546 -6.81 21.13 11.76
CA VAL A 546 -7.13 22.18 12.74
C VAL A 546 -8.60 22.58 12.67
N VAL A 547 -9.13 22.81 11.47
CA VAL A 547 -10.54 23.22 11.28
C VAL A 547 -11.53 22.11 11.58
N ALA A 548 -11.17 20.86 11.28
CA ALA A 548 -12.03 19.69 11.48
C ALA A 548 -12.00 19.15 12.92
N SER A 549 -10.99 19.52 13.73
CA SER A 549 -10.83 18.98 15.09
C SER A 549 -12.09 19.23 15.95
N PRO A 550 -12.62 18.19 16.62
CA PRO A 550 -13.78 18.34 17.51
C PRO A 550 -13.43 19.10 18.80
N HIS A 551 -12.14 19.15 19.16
CA HIS A 551 -11.63 19.78 20.38
C HIS A 551 -11.35 21.28 20.22
N VAL A 552 -11.42 21.81 18.99
CA VAL A 552 -11.35 23.26 18.74
C VAL A 552 -12.74 23.87 18.88
N ASN A 553 -12.90 24.82 19.79
CA ASN A 553 -14.19 25.43 20.08
C ASN A 553 -14.72 26.32 18.93
N ALA A 554 -16.03 26.60 18.95
CA ALA A 554 -16.71 27.35 17.91
C ALA A 554 -16.16 28.77 17.71
N LYS A 555 -15.78 29.47 18.78
CA LYS A 555 -15.21 30.82 18.73
C LYS A 555 -13.89 30.84 17.94
N MET A 556 -13.03 29.85 18.18
CA MET A 556 -11.78 29.68 17.47
C MET A 556 -12.02 29.34 15.99
N LYS A 557 -12.94 28.40 15.69
CA LYS A 557 -13.31 28.06 14.29
C LYS A 557 -13.84 29.27 13.52
N LYS A 558 -14.70 30.08 14.15
CA LYS A 558 -15.22 31.33 13.59
C LYS A 558 -14.12 32.35 13.29
N LYS A 559 -13.09 32.44 14.15
CA LYS A 559 -11.90 33.26 13.87
C LYS A 559 -11.15 32.75 12.62
N ILE A 560 -10.93 31.43 12.50
CA ILE A 560 -10.25 30.86 11.33
C ILE A 560 -11.00 31.18 10.03
N MET A 561 -12.33 31.06 10.04
CA MET A 561 -13.16 31.38 8.88
C MET A 561 -13.13 32.88 8.55
N ARG A 562 -13.17 33.74 9.57
CA ARG A 562 -12.99 35.18 9.38
C ARG A 562 -11.63 35.51 8.76
N ASP A 563 -10.56 34.86 9.22
CA ASP A 563 -9.20 35.08 8.71
C ASP A 563 -9.03 34.63 7.23
N LEU A 564 -9.94 33.79 6.72
CA LEU A 564 -10.06 33.39 5.31
C LEU A 564 -11.02 34.25 4.47
N SER A 565 -11.71 35.24 5.07
CA SER A 565 -12.64 36.09 4.32
C SER A 565 -11.93 36.85 3.21
N GLY A 566 -12.54 36.90 2.03
CA GLY A 566 -11.99 37.42 0.78
C GLY A 566 -11.11 36.44 -0.01
N LYS A 567 -10.95 35.19 0.46
CA LYS A 567 -10.05 34.19 -0.16
C LYS A 567 -10.77 32.89 -0.58
N TYR A 568 -12.05 32.71 -0.28
CA TYR A 568 -12.80 31.48 -0.57
C TYR A 568 -12.94 31.21 -2.07
N ALA A 569 -13.10 32.25 -2.89
CA ALA A 569 -13.13 32.08 -4.35
C ALA A 569 -11.79 31.53 -4.89
N ALA A 570 -10.66 31.96 -4.34
CA ALA A 570 -9.34 31.43 -4.71
C ALA A 570 -9.18 29.97 -4.26
N LEU A 571 -9.59 29.65 -3.03
CA LEU A 571 -9.58 28.29 -2.49
C LEU A 571 -10.42 27.33 -3.34
N ALA A 572 -11.64 27.73 -3.74
CA ALA A 572 -12.54 26.92 -4.54
C ALA A 572 -11.96 26.48 -5.91
N LYS A 573 -10.98 27.21 -6.44
CA LYS A 573 -10.35 26.93 -7.73
C LYS A 573 -9.04 26.13 -7.61
N ASP A 574 -8.55 25.88 -6.41
CA ASP A 574 -7.33 25.11 -6.18
C ASP A 574 -7.63 23.67 -5.78
N LYS A 575 -6.76 22.74 -6.20
CA LYS A 575 -6.91 21.30 -5.92
C LYS A 575 -6.78 20.92 -4.45
N PHE A 576 -6.10 21.73 -3.63
CA PHE A 576 -5.99 21.54 -2.19
C PHE A 576 -6.93 22.49 -1.45
N GLY A 577 -7.00 23.75 -1.90
CA GLY A 577 -7.87 24.77 -1.35
C GLY A 577 -9.35 24.40 -1.38
N SER A 578 -9.82 23.67 -2.40
CA SER A 578 -11.23 23.27 -2.50
C SER A 578 -11.65 22.35 -1.34
N HIS A 579 -10.73 21.49 -0.88
CA HIS A 579 -10.96 20.63 0.28
C HIS A 579 -11.00 21.42 1.58
N ILE A 580 -10.19 22.48 1.71
CA ILE A 580 -10.24 23.37 2.88
C ILE A 580 -11.55 24.13 2.94
N LEU A 581 -12.01 24.70 1.82
CA LEU A 581 -13.32 25.36 1.76
C LEU A 581 -14.42 24.40 2.22
N GLU A 582 -14.38 23.16 1.75
CA GLU A 582 -15.33 22.14 2.16
C GLU A 582 -15.25 21.84 3.68
N LYS A 583 -14.05 21.69 4.26
CA LYS A 583 -13.90 21.49 5.71
C LYS A 583 -14.35 22.71 6.51
N CYS A 584 -14.07 23.92 6.05
CA CYS A 584 -14.61 25.15 6.63
C CYS A 584 -16.13 25.15 6.60
N TRP A 585 -16.74 24.84 5.46
CA TRP A 585 -18.20 24.77 5.32
C TRP A 585 -18.82 23.75 6.26
N LEU A 586 -18.20 22.58 6.38
CA LEU A 586 -18.66 21.54 7.31
C LEU A 586 -18.53 21.98 8.76
N SER A 587 -17.46 22.67 9.14
CA SER A 587 -17.23 23.10 10.52
C SER A 587 -17.90 24.43 10.91
N ALA A 588 -18.54 25.12 9.96
CA ALA A 588 -19.10 26.46 10.14
C ALA A 588 -20.49 26.47 10.81
N ASP A 589 -20.70 27.46 11.68
CA ASP A 589 -22.03 27.88 12.12
C ASP A 589 -22.78 28.56 10.96
N ILE A 590 -24.10 28.74 11.10
CA ILE A 590 -24.94 29.35 10.06
C ILE A 590 -24.42 30.74 9.64
N GLU A 591 -24.04 31.58 10.61
CA GLU A 591 -23.54 32.93 10.32
C GLU A 591 -22.24 32.90 9.48
N SER A 592 -21.32 31.97 9.76
CA SER A 592 -20.10 31.84 8.95
C SER A 592 -20.39 31.26 7.57
N LYS A 593 -21.36 30.33 7.45
CA LYS A 593 -21.81 29.82 6.14
C LYS A 593 -22.40 30.92 5.29
N GLU A 594 -23.20 31.81 5.86
CA GLU A 594 -23.76 32.97 5.14
C GLU A 594 -22.65 33.87 4.60
N LYS A 595 -21.61 34.15 5.40
CA LYS A 595 -20.45 34.95 4.95
C LYS A 595 -19.69 34.29 3.82
N ILE A 596 -19.44 32.98 3.92
CA ILE A 596 -18.81 32.19 2.84
C ILE A 596 -19.67 32.24 1.57
N ALA A 597 -20.97 31.98 1.69
CA ALA A 597 -21.89 31.98 0.56
C ALA A 597 -21.97 33.35 -0.12
N ALA A 598 -22.07 34.43 0.67
CA ALA A 598 -22.09 35.80 0.17
C ALA A 598 -20.83 36.17 -0.62
N GLU A 599 -19.67 35.63 -0.25
CA GLU A 599 -18.45 35.80 -1.03
C GLU A 599 -18.48 35.00 -2.33
N LEU A 600 -18.87 33.72 -2.28
CA LEU A 600 -18.92 32.85 -3.47
C LEU A 600 -19.91 33.37 -4.52
N VAL A 601 -21.02 33.99 -4.10
CA VAL A 601 -22.00 34.64 -5.01
C VAL A 601 -21.34 35.73 -5.86
N LYS A 602 -20.41 36.52 -5.29
CA LYS A 602 -19.71 37.59 -6.03
C LYS A 602 -18.84 37.05 -7.16
N HIS A 603 -18.44 35.78 -7.08
CA HIS A 603 -17.59 35.10 -8.05
C HIS A 603 -18.32 33.94 -8.77
N GLU A 604 -19.64 33.88 -8.73
CA GLU A 604 -20.43 32.74 -9.19
C GLU A 604 -20.17 32.37 -10.67
N HIS A 605 -20.16 33.35 -11.57
CA HIS A 605 -19.93 33.11 -13.00
C HIS A 605 -18.53 32.51 -13.24
N GLU A 606 -17.52 33.05 -12.57
CA GLU A 606 -16.15 32.54 -12.64
C GLU A 606 -16.06 31.10 -12.11
N LEU A 607 -16.65 30.85 -10.93
CA LEU A 607 -16.64 29.54 -10.29
C LEU A 607 -17.41 28.48 -11.08
N ALA A 608 -18.56 28.83 -11.66
CA ALA A 608 -19.38 27.92 -12.47
C ALA A 608 -18.63 27.44 -13.73
N SER A 609 -17.82 28.32 -14.32
CA SER A 609 -16.98 27.99 -15.48
C SER A 609 -15.72 27.18 -15.13
N HIS A 610 -15.30 27.17 -13.85
CA HIS A 610 -14.10 26.47 -13.41
C HIS A 610 -14.39 25.00 -13.04
N TYR A 611 -13.54 24.08 -13.50
CA TYR A 611 -13.75 22.64 -13.32
C TYR A 611 -13.86 22.18 -11.85
N LEU A 612 -13.14 22.83 -10.92
CA LEU A 612 -13.29 22.64 -9.47
C LEU A 612 -14.28 23.61 -8.83
N GLY A 613 -14.38 24.84 -9.35
CA GLY A 613 -15.13 25.92 -8.71
C GLY A 613 -16.63 25.60 -8.65
N LYS A 614 -17.15 24.92 -9.67
CA LYS A 614 -18.54 24.45 -9.70
C LYS A 614 -18.90 23.53 -8.53
N ASN A 615 -17.94 22.75 -8.02
CA ASN A 615 -18.15 21.87 -6.88
C ASN A 615 -18.33 22.65 -5.59
N ALA A 616 -17.65 23.80 -5.45
CA ALA A 616 -17.85 24.70 -4.32
C ALA A 616 -19.25 25.31 -4.34
N LEU A 617 -19.73 25.76 -5.50
CA LEU A 617 -21.09 26.29 -5.65
C LEU A 617 -22.16 25.26 -5.27
N TRP A 618 -21.94 24.00 -5.67
CA TRP A 618 -22.80 22.88 -5.29
C TRP A 618 -22.73 22.57 -3.79
N THR A 619 -21.52 22.47 -3.23
CA THR A 619 -21.28 22.17 -1.81
C THR A 619 -21.93 23.22 -0.90
N CYS A 620 -21.81 24.49 -1.25
CA CYS A 620 -22.37 25.60 -0.51
C CYS A 620 -23.84 25.90 -0.87
N LYS A 621 -24.40 25.17 -1.85
CA LYS A 621 -25.79 25.30 -2.34
C LYS A 621 -26.14 26.74 -2.74
N ILE A 622 -25.25 27.37 -3.50
CA ILE A 622 -25.32 28.81 -3.81
C ILE A 622 -26.60 29.21 -4.57
N ASP A 623 -27.12 28.35 -5.46
CA ASP A 623 -28.41 28.61 -6.15
C ASP A 623 -29.57 28.73 -5.16
N GLN A 624 -29.60 27.84 -4.16
CA GLN A 624 -30.63 27.87 -3.12
C GLN A 624 -30.47 29.09 -2.21
N TYR A 625 -29.24 29.42 -1.82
CA TYR A 625 -28.94 30.63 -1.04
C TYR A 625 -29.47 31.91 -1.72
N LYS A 626 -29.29 32.05 -3.04
CA LYS A 626 -29.75 33.23 -3.80
C LYS A 626 -31.27 33.29 -3.97
N ARG A 627 -31.92 32.16 -4.22
CA ARG A 627 -33.33 32.11 -4.64
C ARG A 627 -34.30 31.89 -3.49
N ARG A 628 -33.87 31.14 -2.46
CA ARG A 628 -34.68 30.65 -1.35
C ARG A 628 -33.84 30.62 -0.08
N HIS A 629 -33.51 31.82 0.42
CA HIS A 629 -32.62 32.00 1.57
C HIS A 629 -33.13 31.27 2.82
N ASP A 630 -34.41 31.43 3.17
CA ASP A 630 -34.98 30.80 4.36
C ASP A 630 -34.95 29.27 4.29
N ASP A 631 -35.27 28.69 3.12
CA ASP A 631 -35.14 27.25 2.89
C ASP A 631 -33.69 26.77 3.00
N TRP A 632 -32.73 27.60 2.57
CA TRP A 632 -31.30 27.28 2.67
C TRP A 632 -30.88 27.26 4.14
N VAL A 633 -31.27 28.27 4.93
CA VAL A 633 -31.01 28.34 6.39
C VAL A 633 -31.62 27.12 7.11
N GLU A 634 -32.89 26.81 6.87
CA GLU A 634 -33.56 25.68 7.52
C GLU A 634 -32.93 24.32 7.18
N ARG A 635 -32.48 24.14 5.93
CA ARG A 635 -31.74 22.93 5.53
C ARG A 635 -30.39 22.83 6.21
N GLU A 636 -29.64 23.92 6.33
CA GLU A 636 -28.34 23.91 6.99
C GLU A 636 -28.47 23.68 8.50
N LYS A 637 -29.46 24.29 9.17
CA LYS A 637 -29.81 23.97 10.57
C LYS A 637 -30.24 22.52 10.74
N GLY A 638 -31.01 21.98 9.78
CA GLY A 638 -31.40 20.57 9.76
C GLY A 638 -30.21 19.62 9.63
N ALA A 639 -29.21 19.98 8.80
CA ALA A 639 -27.99 19.22 8.65
C ALA A 639 -27.10 19.28 9.90
N GLU A 640 -27.04 20.43 10.57
CA GLU A 640 -26.34 20.62 11.85
C GLU A 640 -26.96 19.78 12.97
N ARG A 641 -28.28 19.87 13.17
CA ARG A 641 -29.02 19.05 14.14
C ARG A 641 -28.79 17.55 13.92
N LYS A 642 -28.85 17.09 12.66
CA LYS A 642 -28.54 15.69 12.34
C LYS A 642 -27.13 15.32 12.76
N ARG A 643 -26.14 16.17 12.46
CA ARG A 643 -24.74 15.89 12.82
C ARG A 643 -24.55 15.81 14.33
N GLU A 644 -25.18 16.69 15.10
CA GLU A 644 -25.15 16.64 16.56
C GLU A 644 -25.83 15.38 17.10
N MET A 645 -27.02 15.03 16.60
CA MET A 645 -27.74 13.81 17.01
C MET A 645 -26.95 12.52 16.75
N PHE A 646 -26.14 12.47 15.68
CA PHE A 646 -25.33 11.31 15.34
C PHE A 646 -23.90 11.36 15.91
N LYS A 647 -23.53 12.41 16.64
CA LYS A 647 -22.19 12.56 17.22
C LYS A 647 -21.87 11.48 18.25
N ASP A 648 -22.88 11.07 19.04
CA ASP A 648 -22.74 10.07 20.09
C ASP A 648 -22.93 8.62 19.58
N ILE A 649 -23.58 8.46 18.42
CA ILE A 649 -23.87 7.15 17.79
C ILE A 649 -22.72 6.74 16.85
N LEU A 650 -22.08 7.71 16.20
CA LEU A 650 -21.01 7.50 15.22
C LEU A 650 -19.65 7.85 15.84
N GLY A 651 -19.17 7.03 16.77
CA GLY A 651 -17.75 7.06 17.14
C GLY A 651 -16.89 6.89 15.88
N GLU A 652 -16.24 7.98 15.47
CA GLU A 652 -15.22 8.20 14.41
C GLU A 652 -15.19 7.33 13.12
N ALA A 653 -16.21 6.55 12.79
CA ALA A 653 -16.25 5.76 11.57
C ALA A 653 -17.53 6.05 10.76
N LEU A 654 -17.33 6.46 9.50
CA LEU A 654 -18.30 6.44 8.39
C LEU A 654 -19.11 7.72 8.06
N VAL A 655 -18.46 8.89 7.95
CA VAL A 655 -19.01 9.97 7.08
C VAL A 655 -18.54 9.86 5.62
N GLU A 656 -17.52 9.05 5.32
CA GLU A 656 -17.02 8.87 3.94
C GLU A 656 -17.84 7.89 3.07
N LYS A 657 -18.67 7.02 3.66
CA LYS A 657 -19.42 6.00 2.87
C LYS A 657 -20.68 6.52 2.17
N LYS A 658 -21.33 7.60 2.64
CA LYS A 658 -22.59 8.07 2.04
C LYS A 658 -22.47 9.00 0.84
N ARG A 659 -21.25 9.37 0.41
CA ARG A 659 -21.05 10.26 -0.75
C ARG A 659 -20.73 9.56 -2.08
N LYS A 660 -20.75 8.23 -2.11
CA LYS A 660 -20.54 7.44 -3.35
C LYS A 660 -21.85 6.92 -3.97
N LEU A 661 -22.99 7.33 -3.43
CA LEU A 661 -24.33 7.03 -3.94
C LEU A 661 -25.17 8.32 -3.90
N ALA A 662 -24.79 9.29 -4.71
CA ALA A 662 -25.63 10.39 -5.18
C ALA A 662 -24.99 11.00 -6.43
#